data_AF-A0AAX6PT62-F1
#
_entry.id   AF-A0AAX6PT62-F1
#
_cell.length_a   1.000
_cell.length_b   1.000
_cell.length_c   1.000
_cell.angle_alpha   90.00
_cell.angle_beta   90.00
_cell.angle_gamma   90.00
#
_symmetry.space_group_name_H-M   'P 1'
#
loop_
_entity.id
_entity.type
_entity.pdbx_description
1 polymer ?
#
loop_
_entity_poly.entity_id
_entity_poly.type
_entity_poly.pdbx_seq_one_letter_code
_entity_poly.pdbx_strand_id
1 'polypeptide(L)'
;MELVQEARELGRWAAEEMGMPAVAQAPESTLRRLCLGQGADIWAYILQHVHSQRNVKKIRGNLLWYGHQDSPEVRRKLELETTVSRLRAEIQELDQSLELMEQENETQDVATEQSLQSIRDTQYRALLLRAQAGAVRRQHHGLRDPMKWLQNQLKHLQDIERKAKVDVTFGSLTSAALALEPVVLRDVRMSCTLRAQFLQNLLVPEAREGSSPSPHDDHFGTSYQQWLSSVETLLTNHPPGHVLAALEYLAAEREAEIRSLCGGDGVRDMEKSRPQALAPADSSQALPSLVHLIQEGWRAVGALVTQRGALLKERQVLTGHLQGLVEEVERHSMGPREKKALMLGLQGCGLRAELKALCSQSQELEDASGHQQLLLRELQAKQQRILHWRQRVGKTQEQIRLLIKGNSASKTRLGRSPGEVLALVQQKVIPTSEAVAPQSQELLHCLEEGARHLPHILLSTLLRHNPEGLKSLPTLLPSIHQLHPASPKGSSLIALSHTLGLRAGKGPELLLPKAASLHQDLWFLQDQQSLWCRDLLHMKTSLPQGPSTQELLQIQASQEKEQKESLGQALKRLENMLKQALERIPELQEVVGDWWEQPGQAALSEELCQGLSLSQWRLRWVQAQGALQQLCR
;
A
#
# COMPACT_ATOMS: atom_id res chain seq x y z
N MET A 1 86.23 58.26 -88.88
CA MET A 1 85.79 57.17 -89.78
C MET A 1 85.69 55.81 -89.07
N GLU A 2 86.07 55.69 -87.79
CA GLU A 2 86.10 54.42 -87.03
C GLU A 2 84.71 53.89 -86.62
N LEU A 3 83.76 54.75 -86.22
CA LEU A 3 82.40 54.35 -85.80
C LEU A 3 81.56 53.66 -86.89
N VAL A 4 81.83 53.97 -88.17
CA VAL A 4 81.14 53.31 -89.30
C VAL A 4 81.64 51.88 -89.46
N GLN A 5 82.89 51.61 -89.06
CA GLN A 5 83.51 50.30 -89.16
C GLN A 5 83.10 49.39 -88.00
N GLU A 6 83.06 49.91 -86.77
CA GLU A 6 82.58 49.17 -85.59
C GLU A 6 81.10 48.77 -85.70
N ALA A 7 80.24 49.64 -86.22
CA ALA A 7 78.83 49.31 -86.44
C ALA A 7 78.63 48.20 -87.49
N ARG A 8 79.53 48.13 -88.49
CA ARG A 8 79.53 47.07 -89.51
C ARG A 8 80.12 45.77 -88.96
N GLU A 9 81.11 45.83 -88.09
CA GLU A 9 81.66 44.66 -87.39
C GLU A 9 80.67 44.09 -86.38
N LEU A 10 79.91 44.94 -85.70
CA LEU A 10 78.81 44.53 -84.83
C LEU A 10 77.65 43.90 -85.60
N GLY A 11 77.33 44.45 -86.78
CA GLY A 11 76.37 43.86 -87.70
C GLY A 11 76.80 42.48 -88.20
N ARG A 12 78.08 42.32 -88.58
CA ARG A 12 78.67 41.03 -89.00
C ARG A 12 78.73 40.03 -87.85
N TRP A 13 79.21 40.42 -86.67
CA TRP A 13 79.22 39.57 -85.48
C TRP A 13 77.82 39.08 -85.11
N ALA A 14 76.80 39.94 -85.16
CA ALA A 14 75.42 39.52 -84.88
C ALA A 14 74.86 38.53 -85.91
N ALA A 15 75.22 38.67 -87.20
CA ALA A 15 74.74 37.79 -88.27
C ALA A 15 75.53 36.46 -88.35
N GLU A 16 76.85 36.53 -88.31
CA GLU A 16 77.76 35.41 -88.54
C GLU A 16 78.03 34.61 -87.26
N GLU A 17 78.28 35.28 -86.13
CA GLU A 17 78.67 34.60 -84.87
C GLU A 17 77.48 34.31 -83.94
N MET A 18 76.45 35.15 -83.99
CA MET A 18 75.22 34.99 -83.18
C MET A 18 74.04 34.40 -83.98
N GLY A 19 74.19 34.20 -85.30
CA GLY A 19 73.21 33.51 -86.15
C GLY A 19 71.88 34.25 -86.37
N MET A 20 71.87 35.58 -86.28
CA MET A 20 70.64 36.37 -86.42
C MET A 20 70.15 36.42 -87.88
N PRO A 21 68.85 36.16 -88.16
CA PRO A 21 68.30 36.20 -89.52
C PRO A 21 68.34 37.61 -90.14
N ALA A 22 68.62 37.70 -91.45
CA ALA A 22 68.77 38.97 -92.17
C ALA A 22 67.55 39.92 -92.09
N VAL A 23 66.35 39.39 -91.85
CA VAL A 23 65.10 40.18 -91.71
C VAL A 23 64.98 40.87 -90.34
N ALA A 24 65.69 40.36 -89.32
CA ALA A 24 65.68 40.90 -87.96
C ALA A 24 66.89 41.81 -87.65
N GLN A 25 67.73 42.10 -88.65
CA GLN A 25 68.94 42.89 -88.46
C GLN A 25 68.58 44.38 -88.35
N ALA A 26 68.98 45.01 -87.25
CA ALA A 26 68.73 46.42 -87.03
C ALA A 26 69.47 47.27 -88.09
N PRO A 27 68.86 48.36 -88.60
CA PRO A 27 69.48 49.19 -89.61
C PRO A 27 70.78 49.81 -89.10
N GLU A 28 71.75 50.04 -90.00
CA GLU A 28 73.11 50.49 -89.67
C GLU A 28 73.13 51.79 -88.85
N SER A 29 72.11 52.64 -88.98
CA SER A 29 71.93 53.87 -88.18
C SER A 29 71.62 53.61 -86.71
N THR A 30 70.98 52.48 -86.38
CA THR A 30 70.70 52.06 -85.00
C THR A 30 71.92 51.39 -84.37
N LEU A 31 72.65 50.58 -85.14
CA LEU A 31 73.89 49.96 -84.67
C LEU A 31 74.97 51.00 -84.36
N ARG A 32 75.08 52.04 -85.21
CA ARG A 32 75.96 53.19 -84.93
C ARG A 32 75.62 53.89 -83.62
N ARG A 33 74.34 53.92 -83.22
CA ARG A 33 73.89 54.56 -81.99
C ARG A 33 74.28 53.76 -80.74
N LEU A 34 74.36 52.44 -80.86
CA LEU A 34 74.78 51.54 -79.78
C LEU A 34 76.29 51.64 -79.52
N CYS A 35 77.08 51.90 -80.57
CA CYS A 35 78.52 52.14 -80.48
C CYS A 35 78.88 53.58 -80.06
N LEU A 36 77.94 54.38 -79.52
CA LEU A 36 78.21 55.74 -79.02
C LEU A 36 78.27 55.78 -77.49
N GLY A 37 79.12 56.66 -76.96
CA GLY A 37 79.23 56.92 -75.52
C GLY A 37 79.77 55.73 -74.73
N GLN A 38 79.25 55.51 -73.51
CA GLN A 38 79.67 54.38 -72.64
C GLN A 38 79.42 53.00 -73.25
N GLY A 39 78.61 52.91 -74.31
CA GLY A 39 78.41 51.68 -75.07
C GLY A 39 79.60 51.29 -75.93
N ALA A 40 80.47 52.24 -76.31
CA ALA A 40 81.58 51.98 -77.22
C ALA A 40 82.58 50.98 -76.63
N ASP A 41 83.04 51.20 -75.39
CA ASP A 41 84.02 50.33 -74.73
C ASP A 41 83.45 48.92 -74.45
N ILE A 42 82.15 48.85 -74.14
CA ILE A 42 81.45 47.58 -73.90
C ILE A 42 81.33 46.78 -75.19
N TRP A 43 80.94 47.41 -76.29
CA TRP A 43 80.82 46.74 -77.58
C TRP A 43 82.18 46.40 -78.18
N ALA A 44 83.20 47.23 -77.98
CA ALA A 44 84.58 46.90 -78.31
C ALA A 44 85.08 45.67 -77.53
N TYR A 45 84.79 45.59 -76.22
CA TYR A 45 85.15 44.43 -75.41
C TYR A 45 84.41 43.16 -75.86
N ILE A 46 83.10 43.24 -76.12
CA ILE A 46 82.29 42.11 -76.59
C ILE A 46 82.77 41.61 -77.95
N LEU A 47 83.01 42.52 -78.90
CA LEU A 47 83.57 42.19 -80.21
C LEU A 47 84.96 41.55 -80.09
N GLN A 48 85.76 41.92 -79.09
CA GLN A 48 87.10 41.35 -78.88
C GLN A 48 87.15 40.05 -78.05
N HIS A 49 86.18 39.78 -77.17
CA HIS A 49 86.32 38.70 -76.18
C HIS A 49 85.21 37.64 -76.29
N VAL A 50 84.11 37.94 -76.98
CA VAL A 50 82.96 37.03 -77.13
C VAL A 50 82.85 36.58 -78.59
N HIS A 51 83.83 35.77 -79.00
CA HIS A 51 83.98 35.29 -80.38
C HIS A 51 83.30 33.94 -80.67
N SER A 52 82.61 33.31 -79.72
CA SER A 52 81.82 32.09 -80.04
C SER A 52 80.74 31.77 -79.01
N GLN A 53 79.67 31.12 -79.48
CA GLN A 53 78.57 30.58 -78.67
C GLN A 53 79.05 29.64 -77.55
N ARG A 54 80.24 29.04 -77.69
CA ARG A 54 80.86 28.11 -76.73
C ARG A 54 81.38 28.83 -75.48
N ASN A 55 81.90 30.05 -75.62
CA ASN A 55 82.33 30.87 -74.47
C ASN A 55 81.14 31.35 -73.64
N VAL A 56 80.02 31.69 -74.28
CA VAL A 56 78.77 32.06 -73.60
C VAL A 56 78.21 30.90 -72.78
N LYS A 57 78.23 29.67 -73.32
CA LYS A 57 77.82 28.46 -72.56
C LYS A 57 78.71 28.21 -71.34
N LYS A 58 80.02 28.49 -71.44
CA LYS A 58 80.98 28.31 -70.35
C LYS A 58 80.76 29.33 -69.22
N ILE A 59 80.52 30.60 -69.56
CA ILE A 59 80.19 31.66 -68.59
C ILE A 59 78.85 31.37 -67.89
N ARG A 60 77.84 30.91 -68.65
CA ARG A 60 76.53 30.52 -68.10
C ARG A 60 76.63 29.28 -67.19
N GLY A 61 77.47 28.31 -67.53
CA GLY A 61 77.74 27.13 -66.71
C GLY A 61 78.46 27.46 -65.40
N ASN A 62 79.44 28.37 -65.44
CA ASN A 62 80.16 28.78 -64.23
C ASN A 62 79.27 29.55 -63.25
N LEU A 63 78.36 30.42 -63.74
CA LEU A 63 77.40 31.13 -62.88
C LEU A 63 76.40 30.18 -62.18
N LEU A 64 75.97 29.10 -62.86
CA LEU A 64 75.09 28.08 -62.26
C LEU A 64 75.80 27.22 -61.21
N TRP A 65 77.11 26.98 -61.37
CA TRP A 65 77.88 26.13 -60.47
C TRP A 65 78.10 26.78 -59.09
N TYR A 66 78.40 28.09 -59.06
CA TYR A 66 78.56 28.83 -57.81
C TYR A 66 77.24 29.07 -57.06
N GLY A 67 76.09 29.02 -57.75
CA GLY A 67 74.77 29.10 -57.10
C GLY A 67 74.33 27.83 -56.36
N HIS A 68 74.99 26.68 -56.59
CA HIS A 68 74.56 25.39 -56.06
C HIS A 68 75.42 24.84 -54.92
N GLN A 69 76.70 25.22 -54.80
CA GLN A 69 77.58 24.59 -53.81
C GLN A 69 77.55 25.20 -52.41
N ASP A 70 77.02 26.41 -52.20
CA ASP A 70 76.93 27.01 -50.85
C ASP A 70 75.78 28.01 -50.71
N SER A 71 74.57 27.63 -51.17
CA SER A 71 73.37 28.41 -50.85
C SER A 71 72.93 28.14 -49.41
N PRO A 72 72.82 29.17 -48.53
CA PRO A 72 72.34 29.02 -47.16
C PRO A 72 70.90 28.47 -47.09
N GLU A 73 70.14 28.58 -48.17
CA GLU A 73 68.75 28.14 -48.25
C GLU A 73 68.64 26.62 -48.36
N VAL A 74 69.55 25.96 -49.07
CA VAL A 74 69.57 24.49 -49.21
C VAL A 74 69.97 23.82 -47.89
N ARG A 75 70.94 24.41 -47.17
CA ARG A 75 71.35 23.93 -45.83
C ARG A 75 70.21 24.07 -44.81
N ARG A 76 69.53 25.23 -44.79
CA ARG A 76 68.33 25.45 -43.97
C ARG A 76 67.21 24.47 -44.29
N LYS A 77 67.00 24.15 -45.57
CA LYS A 77 65.98 23.18 -45.99
C LYS A 77 66.26 21.78 -45.42
N LEU A 78 67.51 21.31 -45.46
CA LEU A 78 67.90 20.00 -44.91
C LEU A 78 67.75 19.96 -43.37
N GLU A 79 68.12 21.04 -42.68
CA GLU A 79 67.92 21.17 -41.22
C GLU A 79 66.43 21.17 -40.85
N LEU A 80 65.58 21.84 -41.64
CA LEU A 80 64.14 21.80 -41.47
C LEU A 80 63.56 20.39 -41.73
N GLU A 81 64.05 19.68 -42.74
CA GLU A 81 63.60 18.32 -43.04
C GLU A 81 63.96 17.34 -41.91
N THR A 82 65.17 17.44 -41.34
CA THR A 82 65.59 16.61 -40.20
C THR A 82 64.78 16.92 -38.93
N THR A 83 64.52 18.19 -38.64
CA THR A 83 63.68 18.59 -37.49
C THR A 83 62.22 18.17 -37.66
N VAL A 84 61.65 18.28 -38.87
CA VAL A 84 60.31 17.75 -39.18
C VAL A 84 60.26 16.24 -39.00
N SER A 85 61.29 15.52 -39.42
CA SER A 85 61.38 14.06 -39.25
C SER A 85 61.41 13.66 -37.78
N ARG A 86 62.20 14.38 -36.96
CA ARG A 86 62.26 14.16 -35.51
C ARG A 86 60.91 14.45 -34.83
N LEU A 87 60.29 15.58 -35.14
CA LEU A 87 58.98 15.94 -34.56
C LEU A 87 57.90 14.93 -34.94
N ARG A 88 57.94 14.36 -36.15
CA ARG A 88 57.00 13.29 -36.54
C ARG A 88 57.19 12.02 -35.71
N ALA A 89 58.43 11.64 -35.40
CA ALA A 89 58.70 10.50 -34.53
C ALA A 89 58.23 10.76 -33.09
N GLU A 90 58.50 11.95 -32.54
CA GLU A 90 58.02 12.35 -31.21
C GLU A 90 56.49 12.36 -31.13
N ILE A 91 55.79 12.84 -32.17
CA ILE A 91 54.32 12.78 -32.25
C ILE A 91 53.83 11.32 -32.25
N GLN A 92 54.46 10.44 -33.02
CA GLN A 92 54.08 9.03 -33.06
C GLN A 92 54.30 8.31 -31.72
N GLU A 93 55.37 8.62 -30.99
CA GLU A 93 55.60 8.07 -29.65
C GLU A 93 54.56 8.57 -28.64
N LEU A 94 54.19 9.86 -28.71
CA LEU A 94 53.14 10.43 -27.87
C LEU A 94 51.76 9.82 -28.18
N ASP A 95 51.44 9.62 -29.46
CA ASP A 95 50.18 8.99 -29.89
C ASP A 95 50.09 7.56 -29.35
N GLN A 96 51.16 6.76 -29.45
CA GLN A 96 51.21 5.40 -28.87
C GLN A 96 51.09 5.41 -27.34
N SER A 97 51.72 6.38 -26.67
CA SER A 97 51.60 6.53 -25.23
C SER A 97 50.19 6.94 -24.80
N LEU A 98 49.49 7.73 -25.62
CA LEU A 98 48.10 8.12 -25.37
C LEU A 98 47.16 6.93 -25.55
N GLU A 99 47.32 6.13 -26.61
CA GLU A 99 46.52 4.92 -26.85
C GLU A 99 46.67 3.91 -25.69
N LEU A 100 47.89 3.70 -25.18
CA LEU A 100 48.11 2.82 -24.04
C LEU A 100 47.45 3.35 -22.75
N MET A 101 47.53 4.66 -22.51
CA MET A 101 46.88 5.29 -21.36
C MET A 101 45.35 5.21 -21.48
N GLU A 102 44.80 5.36 -22.68
CA GLU A 102 43.36 5.25 -22.94
C GLU A 102 42.88 3.82 -22.68
N GLN A 103 43.61 2.81 -23.16
CA GLN A 103 43.31 1.40 -22.86
C GLN A 103 43.40 1.09 -21.36
N GLU A 104 44.41 1.60 -20.66
CA GLU A 104 44.53 1.40 -19.22
C GLU A 104 43.37 2.06 -18.46
N ASN A 105 42.98 3.28 -18.84
CA ASN A 105 41.81 3.96 -18.30
C ASN A 105 40.51 3.17 -18.57
N GLU A 106 40.30 2.67 -19.78
CA GLU A 106 39.12 1.85 -20.11
C GLU A 106 39.05 0.58 -19.25
N THR A 107 40.18 -0.11 -19.06
CA THR A 107 40.20 -1.31 -18.20
C THR A 107 39.93 -0.97 -16.73
N GLN A 108 40.44 0.17 -16.27
CA GLN A 108 40.22 0.66 -14.91
C GLN A 108 38.77 1.09 -14.71
N ASP A 109 38.16 1.76 -15.68
CA ASP A 109 36.76 2.15 -15.68
C ASP A 109 35.85 0.91 -15.62
N VAL A 110 36.08 -0.08 -16.47
CA VAL A 110 35.33 -1.36 -16.43
C VAL A 110 35.48 -2.06 -15.08
N ALA A 111 36.69 -2.08 -14.51
CA ALA A 111 36.91 -2.68 -13.18
C ALA A 111 36.17 -1.91 -12.08
N THR A 112 36.16 -0.57 -12.13
CA THR A 112 35.42 0.25 -11.16
C THR A 112 33.91 0.03 -11.27
N GLU A 113 33.36 -0.03 -12.48
CA GLU A 113 31.94 -0.30 -12.72
C GLU A 113 31.53 -1.67 -12.15
N GLN A 114 32.32 -2.72 -12.39
CA GLN A 114 32.06 -4.05 -11.83
C GLN A 114 32.11 -4.05 -10.29
N SER A 115 33.06 -3.32 -9.70
CA SER A 115 33.15 -3.19 -8.24
C SER A 115 31.93 -2.47 -7.65
N LEU A 116 31.46 -1.40 -8.30
CA LEU A 116 30.27 -0.66 -7.88
C LEU A 116 29.02 -1.52 -7.99
N GLN A 117 28.89 -2.34 -9.03
CA GLN A 117 27.77 -3.27 -9.17
C GLN A 117 27.76 -4.32 -8.07
N SER A 118 28.92 -4.91 -7.75
CA SER A 118 29.06 -5.86 -6.64
C SER A 118 28.70 -5.23 -5.28
N ILE A 119 29.11 -3.98 -5.04
CA ILE A 119 28.74 -3.24 -3.84
C ILE A 119 27.23 -3.01 -3.76
N ARG A 120 26.57 -2.64 -4.87
CA ARG A 120 25.11 -2.45 -4.91
C ARG A 120 24.37 -3.76 -4.61
N ASP A 121 24.80 -4.86 -5.21
CA ASP A 121 24.19 -6.17 -5.02
C ASP A 121 24.31 -6.67 -3.58
N THR A 122 25.49 -6.49 -2.97
CA THR A 122 25.72 -6.85 -1.56
C THR A 122 24.91 -5.98 -0.60
N GLN A 123 24.80 -4.67 -0.85
CA GLN A 123 23.94 -3.76 -0.09
C GLN A 123 22.47 -4.18 -0.19
N TYR A 124 22.00 -4.51 -1.39
CA TYR A 124 20.63 -4.97 -1.61
C TYR A 124 20.34 -6.27 -0.84
N ARG A 125 21.24 -7.26 -0.92
CA ARG A 125 21.13 -8.52 -0.14
C ARG A 125 21.12 -8.26 1.36
N ALA A 126 21.97 -7.38 1.87
CA ALA A 126 22.02 -7.03 3.29
C ALA A 126 20.71 -6.37 3.76
N LEU A 127 20.12 -5.48 2.94
CA LEU A 127 18.82 -4.87 3.23
C LEU A 127 17.69 -5.90 3.27
N LEU A 128 17.65 -6.83 2.31
CA LEU A 128 16.68 -7.93 2.31
C LEU A 128 16.80 -8.80 3.56
N LEU A 129 18.01 -9.22 3.92
CA LEU A 129 18.26 -10.01 5.12
C LEU A 129 17.85 -9.26 6.40
N ARG A 130 18.11 -7.95 6.47
CA ARG A 130 17.69 -7.11 7.59
C ARG A 130 16.17 -7.00 7.68
N ALA A 131 15.48 -6.85 6.55
CA ALA A 131 14.03 -6.84 6.48
C ALA A 131 13.43 -8.17 6.93
N GLN A 132 13.98 -9.30 6.45
CA GLN A 132 13.55 -10.65 6.85
C GLN A 132 13.78 -10.91 8.33
N ALA A 133 14.96 -10.56 8.86
CA ALA A 133 15.26 -10.66 10.29
C ALA A 133 14.30 -9.80 11.14
N GLY A 134 13.89 -8.63 10.63
CA GLY A 134 12.88 -7.78 11.24
C GLY A 134 11.47 -8.42 11.21
N ALA A 135 11.10 -9.09 10.13
CA ALA A 135 9.83 -9.81 10.01
C ALA A 135 9.76 -10.98 11.01
N VAL A 136 10.81 -11.80 11.09
CA VAL A 136 10.90 -12.92 12.03
C VAL A 136 10.82 -12.44 13.49
N ARG A 137 11.52 -11.35 13.84
CA ARG A 137 11.44 -10.76 15.19
C ARG A 137 10.04 -10.30 15.54
N ARG A 138 9.31 -9.69 14.59
CA ARG A 138 7.91 -9.26 14.81
C ARG A 138 6.97 -10.45 15.00
N GLN A 139 7.13 -11.50 14.21
CA GLN A 139 6.37 -12.76 14.41
C GLN A 139 6.65 -13.36 15.79
N HIS A 140 7.93 -13.44 16.19
CA HIS A 140 8.29 -13.96 17.51
C HIS A 140 7.74 -13.12 18.66
N HIS A 141 7.73 -11.79 18.53
CA HIS A 141 7.08 -10.91 19.51
C HIS A 141 5.56 -11.12 19.54
N GLY A 142 4.90 -11.24 18.39
CA GLY A 142 3.47 -11.50 18.31
C GLY A 142 3.04 -12.85 18.93
N LEU A 143 3.91 -13.86 18.88
CA LEU A 143 3.65 -15.18 19.46
C LEU A 143 3.99 -15.28 20.94
N ARG A 144 4.75 -14.35 21.51
CA ARG A 144 5.22 -14.40 22.90
C ARG A 144 4.06 -14.37 23.89
N ASP A 145 3.11 -13.46 23.71
CA ASP A 145 2.01 -13.28 24.66
C ASP A 145 0.97 -14.42 24.59
N PRO A 146 0.55 -14.89 23.38
CA PRO A 146 -0.28 -16.08 23.26
C PRO A 146 0.37 -17.33 23.88
N MET A 147 1.68 -17.51 23.69
CA MET A 147 2.40 -18.67 24.24
C MET A 147 2.48 -18.63 25.77
N LYS A 148 2.72 -17.45 26.35
CA LYS A 148 2.65 -17.25 27.81
C LYS A 148 1.25 -17.49 28.35
N TRP A 149 0.22 -17.00 27.65
CA TRP A 149 -1.17 -17.21 28.04
C TRP A 149 -1.53 -18.71 28.04
N LEU A 150 -1.19 -19.44 26.98
CA LEU A 150 -1.40 -20.90 26.91
C LEU A 150 -0.66 -21.65 28.01
N GLN A 151 0.59 -21.27 28.30
CA GLN A 151 1.34 -21.87 29.41
C GLN A 151 0.69 -21.62 30.78
N ASN A 152 0.16 -20.42 31.00
CA ASN A 152 -0.56 -20.10 32.24
C ASN A 152 -1.89 -20.85 32.33
N GLN A 153 -2.63 -20.99 31.23
CA GLN A 153 -3.84 -21.80 31.16
C GLN A 153 -3.56 -23.27 31.45
N LEU A 154 -2.48 -23.84 30.88
CA LEU A 154 -2.06 -25.20 31.15
C LEU A 154 -1.76 -25.41 32.64
N LYS A 155 -1.00 -24.49 33.27
CA LYS A 155 -0.71 -24.54 34.71
C LYS A 155 -1.98 -24.51 35.55
N HIS A 156 -2.91 -23.62 35.20
CA HIS A 156 -4.19 -23.49 35.90
C HIS A 156 -5.03 -24.77 35.81
N LEU A 157 -5.13 -25.39 34.63
CA LEU A 157 -5.84 -26.66 34.45
C LEU A 157 -5.20 -27.80 35.22
N GLN A 158 -3.86 -27.87 35.25
CA GLN A 158 -3.13 -28.84 36.08
C GLN A 158 -3.39 -28.64 37.58
N ASP A 159 -3.52 -27.39 38.04
CA ASP A 159 -3.86 -27.11 39.43
C ASP A 159 -5.30 -27.50 39.77
N ILE A 160 -6.26 -27.30 38.85
CA ILE A 160 -7.64 -27.80 39.01
C ILE A 160 -7.65 -29.33 39.06
N GLU A 161 -6.89 -30.00 38.18
CA GLU A 161 -6.77 -31.47 38.19
C GLU A 161 -6.18 -31.99 39.50
N ARG A 162 -5.17 -31.31 40.05
CA ARG A 162 -4.63 -31.64 41.39
C ARG A 162 -5.66 -31.46 42.48
N LYS A 163 -6.42 -30.35 42.47
CA LYS A 163 -7.50 -30.11 43.43
C LYS A 163 -8.58 -31.18 43.33
N ALA A 164 -8.95 -31.61 42.13
CA ALA A 164 -10.01 -32.60 41.91
C ALA A 164 -9.69 -34.00 42.47
N LYS A 165 -8.42 -34.30 42.74
CA LYS A 165 -7.97 -35.57 43.34
C LYS A 165 -8.08 -35.57 44.87
N VAL A 166 -8.35 -34.43 45.49
CA VAL A 166 -8.45 -34.29 46.95
C VAL A 166 -9.92 -34.26 47.34
N ASP A 167 -10.41 -35.29 48.00
CA ASP A 167 -11.80 -35.32 48.47
C ASP A 167 -12.08 -34.21 49.50
N VAL A 168 -13.16 -33.47 49.28
CA VAL A 168 -13.61 -32.41 50.19
C VAL A 168 -14.69 -32.96 51.12
N THR A 169 -14.39 -33.01 52.42
CA THR A 169 -15.34 -33.43 53.45
C THR A 169 -16.10 -32.22 53.99
N PHE A 170 -17.42 -32.23 53.86
CA PHE A 170 -18.31 -31.27 54.52
C PHE A 170 -18.74 -31.83 55.89
N GLY A 171 -18.78 -30.99 56.93
CA GLY A 171 -19.05 -31.41 58.31
C GLY A 171 -20.46 -32.00 58.52
N SER A 172 -20.73 -32.60 59.68
CA SER A 172 -22.08 -33.12 59.99
C SER A 172 -23.09 -31.98 60.15
N LEU A 173 -24.27 -32.13 59.53
CA LEU A 173 -25.40 -31.19 59.58
C LEU A 173 -25.92 -30.87 61.00
N THR A 174 -25.50 -31.64 62.02
CA THR A 174 -25.97 -31.56 63.41
C THR A 174 -24.97 -30.99 64.41
N SER A 175 -23.75 -30.63 63.99
CA SER A 175 -22.70 -30.19 64.91
C SER A 175 -22.27 -28.75 64.65
N ALA A 176 -22.64 -27.83 65.55
CA ALA A 176 -22.14 -26.46 65.63
C ALA A 176 -20.72 -26.39 66.23
N ALA A 177 -19.87 -27.37 65.93
CA ALA A 177 -18.47 -27.36 66.35
C ALA A 177 -17.62 -26.65 65.28
N LEU A 178 -16.73 -25.78 65.75
CA LEU A 178 -15.86 -24.85 65.03
C LEU A 178 -14.91 -25.52 64.01
N ALA A 179 -15.41 -26.18 62.98
CA ALA A 179 -14.63 -26.61 61.83
C ALA A 179 -14.59 -25.48 60.80
N LEU A 180 -13.38 -25.10 60.35
CA LEU A 180 -13.19 -24.13 59.27
C LEU A 180 -13.95 -24.59 58.01
N GLU A 181 -14.92 -23.79 57.58
CA GLU A 181 -15.72 -24.06 56.39
C GLU A 181 -14.81 -24.23 55.14
N PRO A 182 -14.98 -25.31 54.35
CA PRO A 182 -14.25 -25.48 53.10
C PRO A 182 -14.47 -24.28 52.17
N VAL A 183 -13.40 -23.77 51.56
CA VAL A 183 -13.45 -22.57 50.71
C VAL A 183 -14.48 -22.71 49.58
N VAL A 184 -14.60 -23.89 48.98
CA VAL A 184 -15.61 -24.18 47.95
C VAL A 184 -17.04 -24.08 48.48
N LEU A 185 -17.30 -24.51 49.73
CA LEU A 185 -18.63 -24.41 50.34
C LEU A 185 -19.01 -22.95 50.56
N ARG A 186 -18.07 -22.16 51.08
CA ARG A 186 -18.25 -20.72 51.31
C ARG A 186 -18.51 -19.96 50.01
N ASP A 187 -17.75 -20.25 48.97
CA ASP A 187 -17.86 -19.58 47.68
C ASP A 187 -19.18 -19.96 46.98
N VAL A 188 -19.58 -21.24 47.02
CA VAL A 188 -20.89 -21.71 46.51
C VAL A 188 -22.03 -21.06 47.29
N ARG A 189 -21.95 -21.03 48.63
CA ARG A 189 -22.93 -20.37 49.49
C ARG A 189 -23.05 -18.88 49.15
N MET A 190 -21.93 -18.20 48.91
CA MET A 190 -21.91 -16.79 48.49
C MET A 190 -22.55 -16.57 47.12
N SER A 191 -22.28 -17.41 46.12
CA SER A 191 -22.93 -17.31 44.82
C SER A 191 -24.45 -17.58 44.92
N CYS A 192 -24.85 -18.53 45.76
CA CYS A 192 -26.26 -18.82 46.04
C CYS A 192 -26.96 -17.67 46.77
N THR A 193 -26.32 -17.03 47.73
CA THR A 193 -26.88 -15.86 48.43
C THR A 193 -26.96 -14.64 47.52
N LEU A 194 -25.96 -14.37 46.69
CA LEU A 194 -26.02 -13.32 45.66
C LEU A 194 -27.18 -13.55 44.68
N ARG A 195 -27.41 -14.81 44.29
CA ARG A 195 -28.55 -15.17 43.45
C ARG A 195 -29.87 -14.94 44.17
N ALA A 196 -29.98 -15.34 45.43
CA ALA A 196 -31.16 -15.14 46.24
C ALA A 196 -31.45 -13.65 46.47
N GLN A 197 -30.43 -12.83 46.74
CA GLN A 197 -30.53 -11.38 46.87
C GLN A 197 -30.99 -10.72 45.57
N PHE A 198 -30.42 -11.11 44.42
CA PHE A 198 -30.89 -10.65 43.12
C PHE A 198 -32.37 -10.98 42.91
N LEU A 199 -32.79 -12.21 43.21
CA LEU A 199 -34.18 -12.64 43.09
C LEU A 199 -35.10 -11.91 44.09
N GLN A 200 -34.65 -11.64 45.32
CA GLN A 200 -35.40 -10.86 46.30
C GLN A 200 -35.56 -9.40 45.88
N ASN A 201 -34.51 -8.78 45.34
CA ASN A 201 -34.55 -7.41 44.82
C ASN A 201 -35.47 -7.29 43.59
N LEU A 202 -35.68 -8.37 42.83
CA LEU A 202 -36.69 -8.43 41.77
C LEU A 202 -38.13 -8.55 42.30
N LEU A 203 -38.31 -9.12 43.49
CA LEU A 203 -39.62 -9.42 44.08
C LEU A 203 -40.12 -8.32 45.02
N VAL A 204 -39.23 -7.51 45.59
CA VAL A 204 -39.58 -6.35 46.43
C VAL A 204 -39.49 -5.08 45.59
N PRO A 205 -40.61 -4.50 45.11
CA PRO A 205 -40.58 -3.15 44.58
C PRO A 205 -40.24 -2.21 45.74
N GLU A 206 -39.07 -1.56 45.70
CA GLU A 206 -38.75 -0.50 46.66
C GLU A 206 -39.74 0.65 46.46
N ALA A 207 -40.81 0.66 47.25
CA ALA A 207 -41.63 1.83 47.47
C ALA A 207 -40.80 2.82 48.30
N ARG A 208 -39.89 3.57 47.64
CA ARG A 208 -39.37 4.84 48.16
C ARG A 208 -39.84 5.95 47.26
N GLU A 209 -40.97 6.52 47.66
CA GLU A 209 -41.44 7.83 47.24
C GLU A 209 -40.29 8.85 47.28
N GLY A 210 -40.16 9.63 46.20
CA GLY A 210 -39.67 11.00 46.30
C GLY A 210 -38.20 11.30 46.00
N SER A 211 -37.46 10.47 45.26
CA SER A 211 -36.17 10.91 44.72
C SER A 211 -36.05 10.68 43.21
N SER A 212 -35.52 11.70 42.53
CA SER A 212 -35.35 11.86 41.08
C SER A 212 -34.96 10.60 40.30
N PRO A 213 -35.30 10.50 39.00
CA PRO A 213 -34.97 9.34 38.16
C PRO A 213 -33.45 9.18 38.05
N SER A 214 -32.89 8.31 38.88
CA SER A 214 -31.53 7.80 38.75
C SER A 214 -31.57 6.49 37.92
N PRO A 215 -30.44 6.02 37.39
CA PRO A 215 -30.39 4.95 36.38
C PRO A 215 -30.71 3.59 37.02
N HIS A 216 -32.00 3.32 37.21
CA HIS A 216 -32.51 2.12 37.86
C HIS A 216 -32.25 0.83 37.01
N ASP A 217 -32.11 0.99 35.69
CA ASP A 217 -31.79 -0.10 34.76
C ASP A 217 -30.36 -0.64 34.92
N ASP A 218 -29.43 0.13 35.49
CA ASP A 218 -28.03 -0.29 35.68
C ASP A 218 -27.85 -1.17 36.94
N HIS A 219 -28.72 -1.05 37.95
CA HIS A 219 -28.57 -1.79 39.21
C HIS A 219 -28.89 -3.29 39.09
N PHE A 220 -29.92 -3.65 38.32
CA PHE A 220 -30.24 -5.07 38.08
C PHE A 220 -29.23 -5.72 37.14
N GLY A 221 -28.79 -4.99 36.11
CA GLY A 221 -27.73 -5.43 35.20
C GLY A 221 -26.41 -5.67 35.94
N THR A 222 -26.02 -4.75 36.82
CA THR A 222 -24.80 -4.88 37.62
C THR A 222 -24.89 -5.98 38.67
N SER A 223 -26.02 -6.15 39.37
CA SER A 223 -26.23 -7.26 40.32
C SER A 223 -26.22 -8.63 39.63
N TYR A 224 -26.84 -8.75 38.45
CA TYR A 224 -26.80 -9.97 37.65
C TYR A 224 -25.39 -10.26 37.11
N GLN A 225 -24.67 -9.24 36.64
CA GLN A 225 -23.27 -9.38 36.21
C GLN A 225 -22.34 -9.73 37.39
N GLN A 226 -22.59 -9.21 38.58
CA GLN A 226 -21.85 -9.55 39.79
C GLN A 226 -22.07 -11.02 40.17
N TRP A 227 -23.31 -11.52 40.07
CA TRP A 227 -23.58 -12.94 40.26
C TRP A 227 -22.90 -13.81 39.19
N LEU A 228 -23.02 -13.45 37.91
CA LEU A 228 -22.38 -14.19 36.82
C LEU A 228 -20.87 -14.25 36.96
N SER A 229 -20.22 -13.12 37.26
CA SER A 229 -18.77 -13.08 37.49
C SER A 229 -18.36 -13.89 38.73
N SER A 230 -19.16 -13.88 39.80
CA SER A 230 -18.96 -14.77 40.95
C SER A 230 -19.03 -16.25 40.55
N VAL A 231 -20.02 -16.66 39.76
CA VAL A 231 -20.14 -18.05 39.30
C VAL A 231 -19.02 -18.44 38.34
N GLU A 232 -18.61 -17.56 37.42
CA GLU A 232 -17.47 -17.79 36.54
C GLU A 232 -16.19 -17.97 37.34
N THR A 233 -15.92 -17.09 38.32
CA THR A 233 -14.73 -17.24 39.18
C THR A 233 -14.78 -18.54 39.99
N LEU A 234 -15.94 -18.94 40.49
CA LEU A 234 -16.13 -20.19 41.22
C LEU A 234 -15.81 -21.42 40.35
N LEU A 235 -16.37 -21.47 39.14
CA LEU A 235 -16.15 -22.58 38.19
C LEU A 235 -14.72 -22.63 37.65
N THR A 236 -14.02 -21.49 37.59
CA THR A 236 -12.58 -21.47 37.25
C THR A 236 -11.69 -21.92 38.40
N ASN A 237 -12.05 -21.63 39.65
CA ASN A 237 -11.13 -21.84 40.78
C ASN A 237 -11.28 -23.21 41.44
N HIS A 238 -12.42 -23.88 41.25
CA HIS A 238 -12.77 -25.13 41.92
C HIS A 238 -13.17 -26.24 40.94
N PRO A 239 -12.83 -27.51 41.21
CA PRO A 239 -13.28 -28.65 40.42
C PRO A 239 -14.81 -28.80 40.41
N PRO A 240 -15.43 -29.19 39.28
CA PRO A 240 -16.89 -29.37 39.18
C PRO A 240 -17.46 -30.34 40.22
N GLY A 241 -16.75 -31.41 40.54
CA GLY A 241 -17.18 -32.38 41.55
C GLY A 241 -17.28 -31.77 42.96
N HIS A 242 -16.36 -30.88 43.32
CA HIS A 242 -16.38 -30.20 44.63
C HIS A 242 -17.51 -29.18 44.71
N VAL A 243 -17.79 -28.49 43.61
CA VAL A 243 -18.92 -27.55 43.50
C VAL A 243 -20.26 -28.28 43.62
N LEU A 244 -20.40 -29.43 42.94
CA LEU A 244 -21.59 -30.26 43.03
C LEU A 244 -21.81 -30.77 44.46
N ALA A 245 -20.78 -31.33 45.09
CA ALA A 245 -20.87 -31.84 46.45
C ALA A 245 -21.20 -30.73 47.48
N ALA A 246 -20.68 -29.52 47.27
CA ALA A 246 -21.04 -28.35 48.09
C ALA A 246 -22.51 -27.92 47.86
N LEU A 247 -23.01 -27.96 46.64
CA LEU A 247 -24.42 -27.68 46.33
C LEU A 247 -25.36 -28.74 46.93
N GLU A 248 -25.01 -30.02 46.84
CA GLU A 248 -25.74 -31.13 47.46
C GLU A 248 -25.79 -30.96 48.99
N TYR A 249 -24.67 -30.59 49.61
CA TYR A 249 -24.61 -30.30 51.03
C TYR A 249 -25.53 -29.12 51.43
N LEU A 250 -25.48 -28.00 50.72
CA LEU A 250 -26.35 -26.84 50.97
C LEU A 250 -27.83 -27.18 50.73
N ALA A 251 -28.14 -28.01 49.74
CA ALA A 251 -29.50 -28.47 49.48
C ALA A 251 -30.01 -29.34 50.64
N ALA A 252 -29.21 -30.27 51.14
CA ALA A 252 -29.54 -31.11 52.29
C ALA A 252 -29.70 -30.28 53.59
N GLU A 253 -28.85 -29.26 53.78
CA GLU A 253 -28.97 -28.26 54.87
C GLU A 253 -30.33 -27.55 54.79
N ARG A 254 -30.71 -27.04 53.61
CA ARG A 254 -32.01 -26.37 53.40
C ARG A 254 -33.20 -27.31 53.56
N GLU A 255 -33.08 -28.55 53.12
CA GLU A 255 -34.14 -29.55 53.28
C GLU A 255 -34.36 -29.90 54.76
N ALA A 256 -33.29 -30.00 55.54
CA ALA A 256 -33.38 -30.18 56.99
C ALA A 256 -34.03 -28.96 57.68
N GLU A 257 -33.66 -27.73 57.28
CA GLU A 257 -34.31 -26.50 57.76
C GLU A 257 -35.82 -26.51 57.44
N ILE A 258 -36.21 -26.77 56.19
CA ILE A 258 -37.62 -26.81 55.76
C ILE A 258 -38.39 -27.90 56.50
N ARG A 259 -37.83 -29.11 56.62
CA ARG A 259 -38.47 -30.20 57.37
C ARG A 259 -38.67 -29.85 58.85
N SER A 260 -37.78 -29.07 59.46
CA SER A 260 -37.96 -28.57 60.83
C SER A 260 -39.04 -27.49 60.94
N LEU A 261 -39.16 -26.59 59.95
CA LEU A 261 -40.21 -25.56 59.87
C LEU A 261 -41.59 -26.15 59.56
N CYS A 262 -41.67 -27.19 58.75
CA CYS A 262 -42.93 -27.89 58.41
C CYS A 262 -43.37 -28.90 59.48
N GLY A 263 -42.50 -29.24 60.44
CA GLY A 263 -42.80 -30.17 61.54
C GLY A 263 -43.54 -29.54 62.73
N GLY A 264 -43.86 -28.24 62.67
CA GLY A 264 -44.62 -27.52 63.69
C GLY A 264 -46.10 -27.38 63.34
N ASP A 265 -46.96 -27.81 64.27
CA ASP A 265 -48.42 -27.71 64.27
C ASP A 265 -49.01 -26.40 63.70
N GLY A 266 -50.11 -26.54 62.93
CA GLY A 266 -51.07 -25.46 62.75
C GLY A 266 -51.45 -25.11 61.31
N VAL A 267 -52.06 -26.05 60.59
CA VAL A 267 -52.97 -25.72 59.49
C VAL A 267 -54.12 -24.89 60.05
N ARG A 268 -54.15 -23.59 59.76
CA ARG A 268 -55.40 -22.83 59.74
C ARG A 268 -55.32 -21.70 58.72
N ASP A 269 -56.31 -21.70 57.83
CA ASP A 269 -56.59 -20.71 56.81
C ASP A 269 -56.33 -19.28 57.27
N MET A 270 -55.54 -18.55 56.48
CA MET A 270 -55.71 -17.11 56.33
C MET A 270 -55.61 -16.79 54.84
N GLU A 271 -56.79 -16.82 54.21
CA GLU A 271 -57.09 -16.00 53.05
C GLU A 271 -56.58 -14.57 53.30
N LYS A 272 -55.54 -14.18 52.56
CA LYS A 272 -55.13 -12.78 52.45
C LYS A 272 -55.26 -12.35 51.00
N SER A 273 -56.42 -11.76 50.74
CA SER A 273 -56.63 -10.53 49.96
C SER A 273 -55.84 -10.40 48.65
N ARG A 274 -56.54 -10.70 47.56
CA ARG A 274 -56.23 -10.33 46.18
C ARG A 274 -56.39 -8.81 45.98
N PRO A 275 -55.38 -8.07 45.51
CA PRO A 275 -55.58 -6.69 45.06
C PRO A 275 -56.21 -6.66 43.67
N GLN A 276 -57.24 -5.83 43.50
CA GLN A 276 -57.90 -5.54 42.23
C GLN A 276 -56.92 -4.91 41.23
N ALA A 277 -56.83 -5.49 40.04
CA ALA A 277 -56.07 -4.96 38.93
C ALA A 277 -56.87 -3.86 38.21
N LEU A 278 -56.29 -2.66 38.14
CA LEU A 278 -56.65 -1.61 37.20
C LEU A 278 -56.09 -1.98 35.82
N ALA A 279 -56.94 -1.95 34.80
CA ALA A 279 -56.54 -1.99 33.40
C ALA A 279 -55.78 -0.70 33.02
N PRO A 280 -54.89 -0.77 32.02
CA PRO A 280 -55.23 -0.09 30.78
C PRO A 280 -54.91 -0.88 29.51
N ALA A 281 -55.45 -0.34 28.42
CA ALA A 281 -55.58 -0.92 27.10
C ALA A 281 -54.35 -0.77 26.19
N ASP A 282 -54.48 -1.42 25.04
CA ASP A 282 -53.88 -1.16 23.72
C ASP A 282 -52.50 -1.75 23.36
N SER A 283 -52.61 -2.91 22.70
CA SER A 283 -52.04 -3.22 21.38
C SER A 283 -50.58 -2.85 21.11
N SER A 284 -49.71 -3.78 21.46
CA SER A 284 -48.65 -4.28 20.58
C SER A 284 -48.38 -5.71 21.05
N GLN A 285 -48.05 -6.64 20.14
CA GLN A 285 -47.72 -8.03 20.49
C GLN A 285 -46.45 -8.06 21.34
N ALA A 286 -46.57 -7.70 22.61
CA ALA A 286 -45.55 -7.84 23.62
C ALA A 286 -45.44 -9.32 23.94
N LEU A 287 -44.22 -9.83 23.87
CA LEU A 287 -43.88 -11.15 24.40
C LEU A 287 -44.51 -11.31 25.80
N PRO A 288 -45.11 -12.46 26.12
CA PRO A 288 -45.70 -12.67 27.44
C PRO A 288 -44.66 -12.36 28.52
N SER A 289 -45.01 -11.53 29.50
CA SER A 289 -44.11 -11.23 30.60
C SER A 289 -43.73 -12.52 31.33
N LEU A 290 -42.55 -12.56 31.96
CA LEU A 290 -42.12 -13.72 32.75
C LEU A 290 -43.18 -14.13 33.78
N VAL A 291 -43.89 -13.15 34.35
CA VAL A 291 -45.01 -13.36 35.26
C VAL A 291 -46.17 -14.08 34.58
N HIS A 292 -46.52 -13.71 33.35
CA HIS A 292 -47.56 -14.40 32.60
C HIS A 292 -47.17 -15.85 32.29
N LEU A 293 -45.93 -16.11 31.85
CA LEU A 293 -45.44 -17.47 31.57
C LEU A 293 -45.46 -18.34 32.83
N ILE A 294 -45.04 -17.78 33.97
CA ILE A 294 -45.09 -18.46 35.27
C ILE A 294 -46.54 -18.76 35.66
N GLN A 295 -47.45 -17.78 35.53
CA GLN A 295 -48.88 -17.98 35.83
C GLN A 295 -49.55 -19.00 34.92
N GLU A 296 -49.16 -19.07 33.65
CA GLU A 296 -49.64 -20.05 32.70
C GLU A 296 -49.12 -21.45 33.02
N GLY A 297 -47.82 -21.56 33.36
CA GLY A 297 -47.22 -22.80 33.87
C GLY A 297 -47.94 -23.31 35.12
N TRP A 298 -48.23 -22.43 36.09
CA TRP A 298 -49.00 -22.79 37.28
C TRP A 298 -50.45 -23.18 36.96
N ARG A 299 -51.09 -22.54 35.97
CA ARG A 299 -52.43 -22.94 35.49
C ARG A 299 -52.42 -24.34 34.87
N ALA A 300 -51.42 -24.66 34.06
CA ALA A 300 -51.26 -25.99 33.46
C ALA A 300 -51.03 -27.06 34.54
N VAL A 301 -50.17 -26.78 35.53
CA VAL A 301 -49.96 -27.67 36.68
C VAL A 301 -51.25 -27.85 37.48
N GLY A 302 -52.00 -26.77 37.73
CA GLY A 302 -53.30 -26.84 38.41
C GLY A 302 -54.32 -27.71 37.66
N ALA A 303 -54.37 -27.62 36.33
CA ALA A 303 -55.22 -28.49 35.51
C ALA A 303 -54.82 -29.98 35.61
N LEU A 304 -53.52 -30.29 35.60
CA LEU A 304 -53.04 -31.67 35.78
C LEU A 304 -53.34 -32.22 37.18
N VAL A 305 -53.19 -31.40 38.23
CA VAL A 305 -53.50 -31.79 39.62
C VAL A 305 -55.00 -32.09 39.80
N THR A 306 -55.88 -31.29 39.17
CA THR A 306 -57.32 -31.55 39.21
C THR A 306 -57.72 -32.82 38.44
N GLN A 307 -57.09 -33.09 37.29
CA GLN A 307 -57.27 -34.35 36.53
C GLN A 307 -56.82 -35.59 37.32
N ARG A 308 -55.71 -35.49 38.08
CA ARG A 308 -55.20 -36.58 38.92
C ARG A 308 -56.27 -37.11 39.89
N GLY A 309 -57.07 -36.23 40.48
CA GLY A 309 -58.14 -36.63 41.40
C GLY A 309 -59.20 -37.50 40.75
N ALA A 310 -59.62 -37.16 39.53
CA ALA A 310 -60.59 -37.94 38.76
C ALA A 310 -60.01 -39.31 38.36
N LEU A 311 -58.79 -39.34 37.84
CA LEU A 311 -58.10 -40.57 37.43
C LEU A 311 -57.86 -41.53 38.61
N LEU A 312 -57.55 -41.01 39.80
CA LEU A 312 -57.40 -41.84 41.01
C LEU A 312 -58.72 -42.47 41.43
N LYS A 313 -59.85 -41.76 41.31
CA LYS A 313 -61.18 -42.32 41.58
C LYS A 313 -61.54 -43.41 40.58
N GLU A 314 -61.31 -43.17 39.30
CA GLU A 314 -61.52 -44.20 38.26
C GLU A 314 -60.65 -45.44 38.50
N ARG A 315 -59.37 -45.25 38.85
CA ARG A 315 -58.48 -46.35 39.22
C ARG A 315 -59.03 -47.15 40.41
N GLN A 316 -59.52 -46.48 41.44
CA GLN A 316 -60.11 -47.17 42.62
C GLN A 316 -61.32 -48.01 42.22
N VAL A 317 -62.22 -47.46 41.41
CA VAL A 317 -63.41 -48.18 40.89
C VAL A 317 -62.99 -49.41 40.07
N LEU A 318 -62.06 -49.24 39.13
CA LEU A 318 -61.57 -50.33 38.28
C LEU A 318 -60.83 -51.41 39.08
N THR A 319 -60.06 -51.01 40.10
CA THR A 319 -59.38 -51.95 41.02
C THR A 319 -60.41 -52.77 41.81
N GLY A 320 -61.48 -52.12 42.28
CA GLY A 320 -62.58 -52.80 42.95
C GLY A 320 -63.30 -53.81 42.05
N HIS A 321 -63.58 -53.44 40.80
CA HIS A 321 -64.18 -54.38 39.82
C HIS A 321 -63.26 -55.57 39.53
N LEU A 322 -61.95 -55.35 39.36
CA LEU A 322 -60.98 -56.43 39.18
C LEU A 322 -60.94 -57.38 40.39
N GLN A 323 -60.97 -56.83 41.60
CA GLN A 323 -61.01 -57.62 42.83
C GLN A 323 -62.29 -58.45 42.93
N GLY A 324 -63.44 -57.87 42.57
CA GLY A 324 -64.72 -58.58 42.48
C GLY A 324 -64.68 -59.74 41.48
N LEU A 325 -64.09 -59.54 40.30
CA LEU A 325 -63.92 -60.60 39.29
C LEU A 325 -63.01 -61.73 39.78
N VAL A 326 -61.95 -61.41 40.52
CA VAL A 326 -61.06 -62.41 41.13
C VAL A 326 -61.81 -63.22 42.19
N GLU A 327 -62.59 -62.57 43.05
CA GLU A 327 -63.43 -63.25 44.05
C GLU A 327 -64.52 -64.14 43.41
N GLU A 328 -65.12 -63.70 42.30
CA GLU A 328 -66.07 -64.52 41.54
C GLU A 328 -65.40 -65.79 41.01
N VAL A 329 -64.21 -65.68 40.40
CA VAL A 329 -63.44 -66.84 39.92
C VAL A 329 -63.09 -67.81 41.06
N GLU A 330 -62.85 -67.30 42.27
CA GLU A 330 -62.60 -68.12 43.46
C GLU A 330 -63.86 -68.86 43.96
N ARG A 331 -65.03 -68.20 43.93
CA ARG A 331 -66.32 -68.73 44.41
C ARG A 331 -66.95 -69.80 43.50
N HIS A 332 -66.68 -69.80 42.20
CA HIS A 332 -67.24 -70.80 41.28
C HIS A 332 -66.63 -72.20 41.53
N SER A 333 -67.44 -73.26 41.47
CA SER A 333 -67.04 -74.67 41.64
C SER A 333 -66.32 -75.23 40.40
N MET A 334 -65.18 -74.61 40.05
CA MET A 334 -64.32 -74.94 38.91
C MET A 334 -63.12 -75.81 39.36
N GLY A 335 -62.58 -76.63 38.46
CA GLY A 335 -61.40 -77.45 38.75
C GLY A 335 -60.14 -76.59 38.99
N PRO A 336 -59.15 -77.05 39.79
CA PRO A 336 -57.97 -76.25 40.14
C PRO A 336 -57.10 -75.84 38.94
N ARG A 337 -57.12 -76.62 37.85
CA ARG A 337 -56.41 -76.28 36.59
C ARG A 337 -57.11 -75.18 35.80
N GLU A 338 -58.44 -75.17 35.79
CA GLU A 338 -59.27 -74.17 35.09
C GLU A 338 -59.19 -72.81 35.80
N LYS A 339 -59.27 -72.81 37.13
CA LYS A 339 -59.05 -71.59 37.95
C LYS A 339 -57.68 -70.97 37.70
N LYS A 340 -56.62 -71.80 37.65
CA LYS A 340 -55.25 -71.33 37.38
C LYS A 340 -55.10 -70.77 35.96
N ALA A 341 -55.73 -71.38 34.96
CA ALA A 341 -55.69 -70.89 33.59
C ALA A 341 -56.39 -69.53 33.43
N LEU A 342 -57.55 -69.33 34.08
CA LEU A 342 -58.27 -68.05 34.07
C LEU A 342 -57.49 -66.93 34.78
N MET A 343 -56.89 -67.22 35.94
CA MET A 343 -56.04 -66.26 36.65
C MET A 343 -54.81 -65.83 35.84
N LEU A 344 -54.14 -66.79 35.18
CA LEU A 344 -53.03 -66.47 34.26
C LEU A 344 -53.50 -65.69 33.02
N GLY A 345 -54.70 -65.96 32.52
CA GLY A 345 -55.32 -65.21 31.43
C GLY A 345 -55.58 -63.75 31.80
N LEU A 346 -56.14 -63.49 33.00
CA LEU A 346 -56.35 -62.15 33.53
C LEU A 346 -55.03 -61.39 33.73
N GLN A 347 -54.02 -62.04 34.32
CA GLN A 347 -52.67 -61.47 34.47
C GLN A 347 -52.04 -61.15 33.11
N GLY A 348 -52.15 -62.05 32.13
CA GLY A 348 -51.66 -61.83 30.77
C GLY A 348 -52.37 -60.67 30.05
N CYS A 349 -53.66 -60.46 30.30
CA CYS A 349 -54.39 -59.30 29.79
C CYS A 349 -53.96 -57.99 30.46
N GLY A 350 -53.74 -57.99 31.78
CA GLY A 350 -53.20 -56.85 32.51
C GLY A 350 -51.82 -56.41 31.99
N LEU A 351 -50.88 -57.35 31.90
CA LEU A 351 -49.53 -57.08 31.38
C LEU A 351 -49.54 -56.57 29.94
N ARG A 352 -50.45 -57.05 29.08
CA ARG A 352 -50.60 -56.54 27.71
C ARG A 352 -51.15 -55.10 27.68
N ALA A 353 -52.08 -54.75 28.57
CA ALA A 353 -52.60 -53.40 28.66
C ALA A 353 -51.53 -52.43 29.18
N GLU A 354 -50.76 -52.84 30.19
CA GLU A 354 -49.63 -52.07 30.73
C GLU A 354 -48.55 -51.84 29.66
N LEU A 355 -48.17 -52.87 28.92
CA LEU A 355 -47.20 -52.74 27.83
C LEU A 355 -47.69 -51.75 26.76
N LYS A 356 -48.97 -51.83 26.37
CA LYS A 356 -49.55 -50.88 25.40
C LYS A 356 -49.54 -49.44 25.93
N ALA A 357 -49.86 -49.22 27.20
CA ALA A 357 -49.84 -47.90 27.82
C ALA A 357 -48.42 -47.34 27.97
N LEU A 358 -47.44 -48.20 28.30
CA LEU A 358 -46.03 -47.81 28.34
C LEU A 358 -45.49 -47.46 26.94
N CYS A 359 -45.88 -48.23 25.92
CA CYS A 359 -45.51 -47.91 24.53
C CYS A 359 -46.11 -46.57 24.07
N SER A 360 -47.37 -46.27 24.40
CA SER A 360 -47.97 -44.98 24.04
C SER A 360 -47.31 -43.81 24.77
N GLN A 361 -46.99 -43.97 26.07
CA GLN A 361 -46.27 -42.95 26.84
C GLN A 361 -44.85 -42.72 26.30
N SER A 362 -44.14 -43.79 25.91
CA SER A 362 -42.82 -43.66 25.29
C SER A 362 -42.89 -42.87 23.99
N GLN A 363 -43.89 -43.14 23.14
CA GLN A 363 -44.08 -42.42 21.88
C GLN A 363 -44.39 -40.94 22.12
N GLU A 364 -45.29 -40.62 23.05
CA GLU A 364 -45.63 -39.22 23.38
C GLU A 364 -44.41 -38.45 23.91
N LEU A 365 -43.57 -39.09 24.72
CA LEU A 365 -42.33 -38.49 25.22
C LEU A 365 -41.28 -38.31 24.12
N GLU A 366 -41.16 -39.26 23.19
CA GLU A 366 -40.29 -39.14 22.02
C GLU A 366 -40.72 -38.00 21.10
N ASP A 367 -42.02 -37.89 20.81
CA ASP A 367 -42.58 -36.82 19.98
C ASP A 367 -42.40 -35.44 20.64
N ALA A 368 -42.65 -35.34 21.95
CA ALA A 368 -42.45 -34.11 22.72
C ALA A 368 -40.97 -33.69 22.78
N SER A 369 -40.06 -34.65 22.99
CA SER A 369 -38.62 -34.44 22.94
C SER A 369 -38.17 -33.97 21.56
N GLY A 370 -38.66 -34.61 20.49
CA GLY A 370 -38.38 -34.22 19.11
C GLY A 370 -38.82 -32.79 18.82
N HIS A 371 -40.02 -32.41 19.26
CA HIS A 371 -40.53 -31.05 19.09
C HIS A 371 -39.70 -30.01 19.87
N GLN A 372 -39.31 -30.32 21.10
CA GLN A 372 -38.43 -29.44 21.89
C GLN A 372 -37.05 -29.28 21.25
N GLN A 373 -36.48 -30.34 20.69
CA GLN A 373 -35.19 -30.26 19.98
C GLN A 373 -35.27 -29.37 18.73
N LEU A 374 -36.38 -29.41 17.98
CA LEU A 374 -36.60 -28.53 16.83
C LEU A 374 -36.68 -27.07 17.27
N LEU A 375 -37.46 -26.76 18.31
CA LEU A 375 -37.55 -25.40 18.88
C LEU A 375 -36.18 -24.88 19.35
N LEU A 376 -35.38 -25.74 20.00
CA LEU A 376 -34.02 -25.37 20.41
C LEU A 376 -33.12 -25.04 19.22
N ARG A 377 -33.18 -25.82 18.13
CA ARG A 377 -32.42 -25.54 16.90
C ARG A 377 -32.84 -24.21 16.27
N GLU A 378 -34.14 -23.91 16.24
CA GLU A 378 -34.64 -22.63 15.73
C GLU A 378 -34.17 -21.45 16.57
N LEU A 379 -34.20 -21.58 17.90
CA LEU A 379 -33.72 -20.55 18.82
C LEU A 379 -32.21 -20.32 18.66
N GLN A 380 -31.42 -21.38 18.54
CA GLN A 380 -29.98 -21.29 18.26
C GLN A 380 -29.71 -20.59 16.92
N ALA A 381 -30.46 -20.92 15.88
CA ALA A 381 -30.34 -20.25 14.58
C ALA A 381 -30.68 -18.76 14.66
N LYS A 382 -31.73 -18.39 15.40
CA LYS A 382 -32.09 -16.97 15.66
C LYS A 382 -30.98 -16.25 16.42
N GLN A 383 -30.41 -16.88 17.45
CA GLN A 383 -29.28 -16.32 18.21
C GLN A 383 -28.06 -16.07 17.32
N GLN A 384 -27.69 -17.04 16.48
CA GLN A 384 -26.56 -16.90 15.55
C GLN A 384 -26.78 -15.75 14.56
N ARG A 385 -27.99 -15.59 14.03
CA ARG A 385 -28.34 -14.45 13.15
C ARG A 385 -28.14 -13.11 13.86
N ILE A 386 -28.56 -13.00 15.12
CA ILE A 386 -28.38 -11.78 15.92
C ILE A 386 -26.90 -11.48 16.14
N LEU A 387 -26.10 -12.49 16.49
CA LEU A 387 -24.65 -12.31 16.68
C LEU A 387 -23.94 -11.88 15.39
N HIS A 388 -24.27 -12.52 14.27
CA HIS A 388 -23.72 -12.15 12.96
C HIS A 388 -24.10 -10.70 12.58
N TRP A 389 -25.35 -10.31 12.82
CA TRP A 389 -25.80 -8.94 12.58
C TRP A 389 -25.02 -7.92 13.43
N ARG A 390 -24.85 -8.18 14.73
CA ARG A 390 -24.05 -7.32 15.63
C ARG A 390 -22.61 -7.16 15.15
N GLN A 391 -21.97 -8.25 14.72
CA GLN A 391 -20.61 -8.20 14.16
C GLN A 391 -20.54 -7.37 12.88
N ARG A 392 -21.53 -7.52 11.98
CA ARG A 392 -21.61 -6.75 10.74
C ARG A 392 -21.77 -5.26 11.02
N VAL A 393 -22.67 -4.89 11.94
CA VAL A 393 -22.88 -3.50 12.37
C VAL A 393 -21.59 -2.91 12.95
N GLY A 394 -20.89 -3.65 13.82
CA GLY A 394 -19.60 -3.23 14.36
C GLY A 394 -18.55 -2.94 13.27
N LYS A 395 -18.41 -3.85 12.29
CA LYS A 395 -17.49 -3.66 11.15
C LYS A 395 -17.86 -2.43 10.31
N THR A 396 -19.14 -2.23 10.03
CA THR A 396 -19.60 -1.05 9.26
C THR A 396 -19.37 0.26 10.02
N GLN A 397 -19.58 0.27 11.33
CA GLN A 397 -19.35 1.46 12.15
C GLN A 397 -17.87 1.82 12.21
N GLU A 398 -16.97 0.83 12.25
CA GLU A 398 -15.53 1.07 12.18
C GLU A 398 -15.09 1.62 10.82
N GLN A 399 -15.64 1.10 9.71
CA GLN A 399 -15.41 1.65 8.38
C GLN A 399 -15.87 3.11 8.28
N ILE A 400 -17.04 3.44 8.83
CA ILE A 400 -17.53 4.82 8.88
C ILE A 400 -16.57 5.72 9.68
N ARG A 401 -16.09 5.27 10.85
CA ARG A 401 -15.11 6.02 11.65
C ARG A 401 -13.81 6.28 10.87
N LEU A 402 -13.30 5.27 10.17
CA LEU A 402 -12.10 5.40 9.33
C LEU A 402 -12.32 6.40 8.19
N LEU A 403 -13.48 6.36 7.54
CA LEU A 403 -13.83 7.33 6.48
C LEU A 403 -13.93 8.76 7.03
N ILE A 404 -14.57 8.97 8.18
CA ILE A 404 -14.65 10.29 8.83
C ILE A 404 -13.25 10.81 9.15
N LYS A 405 -12.37 9.96 9.70
CA LYS A 405 -10.98 10.32 10.02
C LYS A 405 -10.16 10.62 8.75
N GLY A 406 -10.33 9.82 7.71
CA GLY A 406 -9.69 10.04 6.42
C GLY A 406 -10.14 11.36 5.78
N ASN A 407 -11.44 11.65 5.81
CA ASN A 407 -12.01 12.85 5.22
C ASN A 407 -11.60 14.12 5.98
N SER A 408 -11.57 14.09 7.32
CA SER A 408 -11.08 15.21 8.12
C SER A 408 -9.58 15.48 7.92
N ALA A 409 -8.77 14.43 7.76
CA ALA A 409 -7.35 14.55 7.41
C ALA A 409 -7.13 15.11 5.99
N SER A 410 -7.98 14.72 5.02
CA SER A 410 -7.93 15.26 3.66
C SER A 410 -8.38 16.72 3.60
N LYS A 411 -9.45 17.09 4.31
CA LYS A 411 -9.89 18.48 4.45
C LYS A 411 -8.81 19.37 5.05
N THR A 412 -8.13 18.91 6.10
CA THR A 412 -7.02 19.67 6.73
C THR A 412 -5.81 19.79 5.80
N ARG A 413 -5.47 18.75 5.02
CA ARG A 413 -4.41 18.84 4.00
C ARG A 413 -4.75 19.80 2.87
N LEU A 414 -5.97 19.74 2.33
CA LEU A 414 -6.44 20.66 1.28
C LEU A 414 -6.52 22.11 1.76
N GLY A 415 -6.85 22.34 3.04
CA GLY A 415 -6.82 23.69 3.63
C GLY A 415 -5.41 24.23 3.86
N ARG A 416 -4.41 23.35 4.10
CA ARG A 416 -3.02 23.74 4.35
C ARG A 416 -2.20 23.92 3.08
N SER A 417 -2.46 23.16 2.02
CA SER A 417 -1.64 23.18 0.81
C SER A 417 -1.50 24.56 0.15
N PRO A 418 -2.53 25.43 0.06
CA PRO A 418 -2.37 26.76 -0.52
C PRO A 418 -1.52 27.67 0.38
N GLY A 419 -1.69 27.56 1.71
CA GLY A 419 -0.92 28.32 2.69
C GLY A 419 0.55 27.91 2.74
N GLU A 420 0.85 26.62 2.62
CA GLU A 420 2.21 26.08 2.55
C GLU A 420 2.94 26.53 1.27
N VAL A 421 2.25 26.53 0.12
CA VAL A 421 2.78 27.05 -1.15
C VAL A 421 3.04 28.55 -1.06
N LEU A 422 2.10 29.33 -0.50
CA LEU A 422 2.28 30.77 -0.27
C LEU A 422 3.46 31.07 0.67
N ALA A 423 3.60 30.32 1.76
CA ALA A 423 4.71 30.47 2.70
C ALA A 423 6.06 30.14 2.05
N LEU A 424 6.13 29.10 1.22
CA LEU A 424 7.34 28.72 0.49
C LEU A 424 7.73 29.79 -0.54
N VAL A 425 6.76 30.36 -1.26
CA VAL A 425 6.99 31.49 -2.18
C VAL A 425 7.52 32.71 -1.40
N GLN A 426 6.91 33.05 -0.26
CA GLN A 426 7.36 34.16 0.59
C GLN A 426 8.77 33.96 1.14
N GLN A 427 9.16 32.73 1.49
CA GLN A 427 10.45 32.47 2.13
C GLN A 427 11.60 32.27 1.13
N LYS A 428 11.33 31.80 -0.09
CA LYS A 428 12.39 31.40 -1.04
C LYS A 428 12.45 32.25 -2.30
N VAL A 429 11.31 32.67 -2.83
CA VAL A 429 11.21 33.33 -4.16
C VAL A 429 11.23 34.85 -4.02
N ILE A 430 10.56 35.41 -3.01
CA ILE A 430 10.55 36.86 -2.77
C ILE A 430 11.94 37.41 -2.40
N PRO A 431 12.70 36.80 -1.46
CA PRO A 431 14.00 37.35 -1.04
C PRO A 431 15.06 37.31 -2.15
N THR A 432 15.00 36.30 -3.03
CA THR A 432 15.90 36.19 -4.18
C THR A 432 15.56 37.22 -5.25
N SER A 433 14.28 37.50 -5.50
CA SER A 433 13.84 38.60 -6.37
C SER A 433 14.25 39.98 -5.82
N GLU A 434 14.14 40.20 -4.51
CA GLU A 434 14.54 41.47 -3.88
C GLU A 434 16.05 41.69 -3.93
N ALA A 435 16.86 40.62 -3.93
CA ALA A 435 18.32 40.70 -4.04
C ALA A 435 18.82 41.04 -5.46
N VAL A 436 18.05 40.77 -6.51
CA VAL A 436 18.41 41.05 -7.92
C VAL A 436 18.19 42.53 -8.29
N ALA A 437 17.19 43.17 -7.70
CA ALA A 437 16.88 44.59 -7.93
C ALA A 437 18.08 45.54 -7.67
N PRO A 438 18.76 45.50 -6.50
CA PRO A 438 19.89 46.39 -6.24
C PRO A 438 21.08 46.11 -7.16
N GLN A 439 21.34 44.86 -7.55
CA GLN A 439 22.42 44.51 -8.48
C GLN A 439 22.16 45.08 -9.87
N SER A 440 20.90 45.04 -10.34
CA SER A 440 20.52 45.65 -11.62
C SER A 440 20.66 47.18 -11.60
N GLN A 441 20.33 47.83 -10.48
CA GLN A 441 20.48 49.27 -10.29
C GLN A 441 21.94 49.68 -10.19
N GLU A 442 22.79 48.88 -9.55
CA GLU A 442 24.23 49.12 -9.46
C GLU A 442 24.88 49.04 -10.84
N LEU A 443 24.54 48.02 -11.66
CA LEU A 443 25.02 47.91 -13.04
C LEU A 443 24.53 49.07 -13.93
N LEU A 444 23.27 49.51 -13.77
CA LEU A 444 22.75 50.68 -14.47
C LEU A 444 23.56 51.92 -14.11
N HIS A 445 23.77 52.16 -12.81
CA HIS A 445 24.56 53.29 -12.32
C HIS A 445 26.00 53.24 -12.84
N CYS A 446 26.66 52.09 -12.83
CA CYS A 446 28.00 51.93 -13.38
C CYS A 446 28.07 52.27 -14.87
N LEU A 447 27.08 51.87 -15.66
CA LEU A 447 27.03 52.19 -17.10
C LEU A 447 26.72 53.67 -17.35
N GLU A 448 25.81 54.28 -16.59
CA GLU A 448 25.49 55.71 -16.66
C GLU A 448 26.69 56.58 -16.26
N GLU A 449 27.42 56.19 -15.23
CA GLU A 449 28.63 56.87 -14.78
C GLU A 449 29.77 56.71 -15.80
N GLY A 450 29.91 55.52 -16.41
CA GLY A 450 30.82 55.28 -17.53
C GLY A 450 30.48 56.12 -18.77
N ALA A 451 29.18 56.32 -19.05
CA ALA A 451 28.70 57.14 -20.18
C ALA A 451 29.09 58.62 -20.06
N ARG A 452 29.31 59.14 -18.84
CA ARG A 452 29.76 60.53 -18.63
C ARG A 452 31.19 60.75 -19.11
N HIS A 453 32.01 59.71 -19.21
CA HIS A 453 33.41 59.79 -19.62
C HIS A 453 33.62 59.57 -21.14
N LEU A 454 32.61 59.06 -21.85
CA LEU A 454 32.62 58.79 -23.30
C LEU A 454 32.87 60.02 -24.20
N PRO A 455 32.33 61.23 -23.92
CA PRO A 455 32.54 62.42 -24.76
C PRO A 455 34.01 62.86 -24.88
N HIS A 456 34.87 62.43 -23.95
CA HIS A 456 36.28 62.79 -23.91
C HIS A 456 37.20 61.76 -24.60
N ILE A 457 36.63 60.69 -25.17
CA ILE A 457 37.36 59.58 -25.76
C ILE A 457 37.08 59.52 -27.27
N LEU A 458 38.12 59.26 -28.06
CA LEU A 458 37.97 59.10 -29.51
C LEU A 458 37.45 57.69 -29.82
N LEU A 459 36.37 57.60 -30.59
CA LEU A 459 35.78 56.32 -30.97
C LEU A 459 36.80 55.38 -31.64
N SER A 460 37.72 55.94 -32.43
CA SER A 460 38.75 55.19 -33.13
C SER A 460 39.75 54.45 -32.22
N THR A 461 39.88 54.86 -30.95
CA THR A 461 40.71 54.16 -29.94
C THR A 461 39.99 53.00 -29.24
N LEU A 462 38.67 52.86 -29.46
CA LEU A 462 37.83 51.81 -28.89
C LEU A 462 37.51 50.69 -29.90
N LEU A 463 37.72 50.96 -31.20
CA LEU A 463 37.40 50.04 -32.28
C LEU A 463 38.51 49.02 -32.50
N ARG A 464 38.10 47.78 -32.82
CA ARG A 464 38.97 46.70 -33.27
C ARG A 464 38.70 46.37 -34.72
N HIS A 465 39.75 45.94 -35.42
CA HIS A 465 39.67 45.38 -36.76
C HIS A 465 39.93 43.86 -36.71
N ASN A 466 39.10 43.09 -37.41
CA ASN A 466 39.24 41.65 -37.58
C ASN A 466 39.54 41.34 -39.05
N PRO A 467 40.81 41.21 -39.44
CA PRO A 467 41.14 40.54 -40.69
C PRO A 467 40.89 39.04 -40.54
N GLU A 468 40.11 38.47 -41.46
CA GLU A 468 39.74 37.06 -41.64
C GLU A 468 40.57 36.05 -40.82
N GLY A 469 40.14 35.75 -39.58
CA GLY A 469 40.60 34.60 -38.79
C GLY A 469 41.74 34.80 -37.79
N LEU A 470 42.32 36.00 -37.62
CA LEU A 470 43.38 36.25 -36.62
C LEU A 470 42.92 37.20 -35.48
N LYS A 471 43.65 37.18 -34.36
CA LYS A 471 43.38 37.95 -33.13
C LYS A 471 43.09 39.43 -33.47
N SER A 472 41.97 39.95 -32.98
CA SER A 472 41.53 41.35 -33.20
C SER A 472 42.64 42.35 -32.84
N LEU A 473 42.98 43.22 -33.79
CA LEU A 473 43.96 44.30 -33.59
C LEU A 473 43.25 45.65 -33.36
N PRO A 474 43.81 46.54 -32.54
CA PRO A 474 43.28 47.91 -32.40
C PRO A 474 43.33 48.65 -33.74
N THR A 475 42.28 49.39 -34.09
CA THR A 475 42.23 50.18 -35.33
C THR A 475 43.23 51.33 -35.33
N LEU A 476 43.45 51.96 -34.17
CA LEU A 476 44.50 52.96 -33.94
C LEU A 476 45.07 52.77 -32.53
N LEU A 477 46.40 52.69 -32.43
CA LEU A 477 47.11 52.72 -31.15
C LEU A 477 47.23 54.19 -30.69
N PRO A 478 46.65 54.56 -29.55
CA PRO A 478 46.83 55.90 -29.00
C PRO A 478 48.30 56.13 -28.67
N SER A 479 48.77 57.37 -28.84
CA SER A 479 50.14 57.73 -28.48
C SER A 479 50.33 57.66 -26.97
N ILE A 480 51.56 57.41 -26.51
CA ILE A 480 51.92 57.34 -25.08
C ILE A 480 51.47 58.61 -24.32
N HIS A 481 51.45 59.76 -24.99
CA HIS A 481 50.98 61.04 -24.43
C HIS A 481 49.45 61.09 -24.23
N GLN A 482 48.67 60.39 -25.07
CA GLN A 482 47.21 60.30 -24.95
C GLN A 482 46.76 59.32 -23.86
N LEU A 483 47.64 58.39 -23.48
CA LEU A 483 47.43 57.45 -22.38
C LEU A 483 47.97 57.99 -21.04
N HIS A 484 48.66 59.14 -21.04
CA HIS A 484 49.26 59.68 -19.84
C HIS A 484 48.18 60.19 -18.87
N PRO A 485 48.26 59.87 -17.56
CA PRO A 485 47.24 60.24 -16.57
C PRO A 485 47.05 61.76 -16.41
N ALA A 486 48.10 62.56 -16.67
CA ALA A 486 48.00 64.02 -16.68
C ALA A 486 47.27 64.61 -17.91
N SER A 487 46.95 63.79 -18.93
CA SER A 487 46.17 64.23 -20.08
C SER A 487 44.67 64.06 -19.80
N PRO A 488 43.80 64.98 -20.26
CA PRO A 488 42.36 64.88 -20.06
C PRO A 488 41.73 63.63 -20.70
N LYS A 489 42.37 63.12 -21.77
CA LYS A 489 41.96 61.88 -22.45
C LYS A 489 42.39 60.63 -21.67
N GLY A 490 43.63 60.62 -21.18
CA GLY A 490 44.17 59.53 -20.36
C GLY A 490 43.46 59.40 -19.01
N SER A 491 43.15 60.53 -18.35
CA SER A 491 42.38 60.52 -17.10
C SER A 491 40.96 59.97 -17.29
N SER A 492 40.28 60.35 -18.39
CA SER A 492 38.96 59.83 -18.75
C SER A 492 38.98 58.33 -19.08
N LEU A 493 40.03 57.85 -19.77
CA LEU A 493 40.22 56.41 -20.05
C LEU A 493 40.47 55.60 -18.78
N ILE A 494 41.29 56.12 -17.85
CA ILE A 494 41.58 55.46 -16.57
C ILE A 494 40.31 55.41 -15.71
N ALA A 495 39.57 56.52 -15.59
CA ALA A 495 38.30 56.57 -14.88
C ALA A 495 37.29 55.57 -15.44
N LEU A 496 37.09 55.56 -16.76
CA LEU A 496 36.16 54.65 -17.44
C LEU A 496 36.58 53.18 -17.27
N SER A 497 37.89 52.88 -17.28
CA SER A 497 38.40 51.53 -17.01
C SER A 497 38.10 51.07 -15.58
N HIS A 498 38.20 51.98 -14.59
CA HIS A 498 37.84 51.70 -13.20
C HIS A 498 36.34 51.50 -13.03
N THR A 499 35.50 52.36 -13.62
CA THR A 499 34.05 52.27 -13.52
C THR A 499 33.50 50.98 -14.16
N LEU A 500 34.09 50.51 -15.26
CA LEU A 500 33.69 49.25 -15.90
C LEU A 500 34.38 47.99 -15.32
N GLY A 501 35.22 48.15 -14.28
CA GLY A 501 35.90 47.04 -13.61
C GLY A 501 36.98 46.35 -14.46
N LEU A 502 37.64 47.07 -15.36
CA LEU A 502 38.80 46.56 -16.10
C LEU A 502 40.07 46.69 -15.25
N ARG A 503 40.92 45.67 -15.30
CA ARG A 503 42.21 45.71 -14.58
C ARG A 503 43.12 46.78 -15.19
N ALA A 504 43.88 47.44 -14.32
CA ALA A 504 44.91 48.38 -14.71
C ALA A 504 45.91 47.73 -15.71
N GLY A 505 46.28 48.48 -16.76
CA GLY A 505 47.19 48.02 -17.81
C GLY A 505 46.53 47.27 -18.98
N LYS A 506 45.20 47.18 -19.01
CA LYS A 506 44.44 46.68 -20.16
C LYS A 506 44.22 47.81 -21.18
N GLY A 507 44.28 47.47 -22.47
CA GLY A 507 44.15 48.44 -23.56
C GLY A 507 42.73 49.00 -23.72
N PRO A 508 42.59 50.23 -24.25
CA PRO A 508 41.30 50.91 -24.43
C PRO A 508 40.33 50.17 -25.37
N GLU A 509 40.84 49.34 -26.27
CA GLU A 509 40.06 48.48 -27.17
C GLU A 509 39.26 47.37 -26.46
N LEU A 510 39.49 47.16 -25.16
CA LEU A 510 38.74 46.24 -24.31
C LEU A 510 37.54 46.90 -23.60
N LEU A 511 37.47 48.24 -23.60
CA LEU A 511 36.40 49.00 -22.94
C LEU A 511 35.04 48.74 -23.59
N LEU A 512 34.97 48.78 -24.92
CA LEU A 512 33.70 48.62 -25.64
C LEU A 512 33.11 47.20 -25.44
N PRO A 513 33.88 46.10 -25.55
CA PRO A 513 33.31 44.78 -25.31
C PRO A 513 33.02 44.48 -23.85
N LYS A 514 33.71 45.13 -22.90
CA LYS A 514 33.37 45.05 -21.48
C LYS A 514 32.09 45.82 -21.16
N ALA A 515 31.90 47.00 -21.75
CA ALA A 515 30.64 47.73 -21.64
C ALA A 515 29.48 46.93 -22.25
N ALA A 516 29.69 46.31 -23.42
CA ALA A 516 28.71 45.43 -24.05
C ALA A 516 28.36 44.22 -23.17
N SER A 517 29.34 43.59 -22.52
CA SER A 517 29.06 42.46 -21.62
C SER A 517 28.28 42.90 -20.39
N LEU A 518 28.64 44.02 -19.75
CA LEU A 518 27.90 44.57 -18.61
C LEU A 518 26.47 44.98 -19.00
N HIS A 519 26.28 45.50 -20.20
CA HIS A 519 24.96 45.84 -20.74
C HIS A 519 24.11 44.59 -21.01
N GLN A 520 24.75 43.49 -21.43
CA GLN A 520 24.11 42.18 -21.59
C GLN A 520 23.73 41.56 -20.24
N ASP A 521 24.62 41.62 -19.25
CA ASP A 521 24.36 41.17 -17.87
C ASP A 521 23.16 41.93 -17.27
N LEU A 522 23.08 43.23 -17.53
CA LEU A 522 21.98 44.08 -17.09
C LEU A 522 20.64 43.71 -17.74
N TRP A 523 20.62 43.51 -19.05
CA TRP A 523 19.42 43.03 -19.74
C TRP A 523 18.97 41.67 -19.21
N PHE A 524 19.93 40.77 -18.94
CA PHE A 524 19.64 39.45 -18.38
C PHE A 524 18.99 39.54 -16.99
N LEU A 525 19.52 40.38 -16.09
CA LEU A 525 18.94 40.56 -14.75
C LEU A 525 17.55 41.22 -14.80
N GLN A 526 17.34 42.19 -15.69
CA GLN A 526 16.04 42.83 -15.88
C GLN A 526 15.00 41.87 -16.47
N ASP A 527 15.40 41.05 -17.45
CA ASP A 527 14.52 40.05 -18.04
C ASP A 527 14.13 38.99 -17.01
N GLN A 528 15.08 38.50 -16.22
CA GLN A 528 14.80 37.62 -15.07
C GLN A 528 13.83 38.28 -14.10
N GLN A 529 14.06 39.52 -13.68
CA GLN A 529 13.15 40.19 -12.75
C GLN A 529 11.73 40.31 -13.33
N SER A 530 11.60 40.58 -14.64
CA SER A 530 10.31 40.71 -15.32
C SER A 530 9.56 39.36 -15.42
N LEU A 531 10.28 38.27 -15.70
CA LEU A 531 9.78 36.90 -15.72
C LEU A 531 9.30 36.49 -14.34
N TRP A 532 10.13 36.70 -13.31
CA TRP A 532 9.79 36.35 -11.93
C TRP A 532 8.59 37.15 -11.43
N CYS A 533 8.53 38.46 -11.67
CA CYS A 533 7.37 39.28 -11.32
C CYS A 533 6.09 38.78 -12.01
N ARG A 534 6.17 38.42 -13.29
CA ARG A 534 5.04 37.87 -14.06
C ARG A 534 4.60 36.52 -13.50
N ASP A 535 5.53 35.64 -13.19
CA ASP A 535 5.25 34.32 -12.63
C ASP A 535 4.68 34.41 -11.22
N LEU A 536 5.15 35.36 -10.40
CA LEU A 536 4.65 35.58 -9.04
C LEU A 536 3.26 36.21 -9.05
N LEU A 537 2.99 37.14 -9.97
CA LEU A 537 1.65 37.68 -10.23
C LEU A 537 0.71 36.60 -10.77
N HIS A 538 1.18 35.79 -11.70
CA HIS A 538 0.44 34.65 -12.23
C HIS A 538 0.13 33.67 -11.11
N MET A 539 1.10 33.23 -10.31
CA MET A 539 0.86 32.33 -9.17
C MET A 539 -0.15 32.92 -8.17
N LYS A 540 -0.07 34.22 -7.83
CA LYS A 540 -1.05 34.87 -6.95
C LYS A 540 -2.47 34.92 -7.53
N THR A 541 -2.62 35.02 -8.86
CA THR A 541 -3.91 35.15 -9.56
C THR A 541 -4.47 33.82 -10.07
N SER A 542 -3.60 32.82 -10.30
CA SER A 542 -3.92 31.50 -10.85
C SER A 542 -3.90 30.38 -9.81
N LEU A 543 -3.52 30.67 -8.55
CA LEU A 543 -3.83 29.78 -7.44
C LEU A 543 -5.36 29.59 -7.43
N PRO A 544 -5.87 28.39 -7.78
CA PRO A 544 -7.29 28.17 -7.76
C PRO A 544 -7.72 28.38 -6.31
N GLN A 545 -8.72 29.23 -6.07
CA GLN A 545 -9.59 28.94 -4.95
C GLN A 545 -10.03 27.50 -5.18
N GLY A 546 -9.60 26.58 -4.31
CA GLY A 546 -9.96 25.17 -4.44
C GLY A 546 -11.47 25.05 -4.69
N PRO A 547 -11.91 23.98 -5.38
CA PRO A 547 -13.30 23.85 -5.81
C PRO A 547 -14.24 24.19 -4.67
N SER A 548 -15.21 25.06 -4.95
CA SER A 548 -16.10 25.55 -3.92
C SER A 548 -16.80 24.37 -3.23
N THR A 549 -17.19 24.52 -1.97
CA THR A 549 -17.94 23.46 -1.27
C THR A 549 -19.19 23.05 -2.06
N GLN A 550 -19.78 23.96 -2.83
CA GLN A 550 -20.91 23.69 -3.74
C GLN A 550 -20.52 22.81 -4.94
N GLU A 551 -19.38 23.07 -5.59
CA GLU A 551 -18.89 22.25 -6.71
C GLU A 551 -18.56 20.82 -6.25
N LEU A 552 -17.91 20.67 -5.09
CA LEU A 552 -17.63 19.35 -4.51
C LEU A 552 -18.91 18.59 -4.17
N LEU A 553 -19.92 19.28 -3.64
CA LEU A 553 -21.23 18.67 -3.37
C LEU A 553 -21.95 18.26 -4.66
N GLN A 554 -21.82 19.02 -5.75
CA GLN A 554 -22.39 18.67 -7.05
C GLN A 554 -21.70 17.45 -7.68
N ILE A 555 -20.37 17.38 -7.60
CA ILE A 555 -19.59 16.22 -8.08
C ILE A 555 -19.92 14.98 -7.25
N GLN A 556 -20.07 15.13 -5.93
CA GLN A 556 -20.50 14.02 -5.08
C GLN A 556 -21.92 13.56 -5.43
N ALA A 557 -22.85 14.49 -5.62
CA ALA A 557 -24.23 14.16 -5.98
C ALA A 557 -24.33 13.44 -7.33
N SER A 558 -23.54 13.84 -8.34
CA SER A 558 -23.51 13.16 -9.64
C SER A 558 -22.93 11.75 -9.54
N GLN A 559 -21.85 11.56 -8.79
CA GLN A 559 -21.25 10.24 -8.54
C GLN A 559 -22.20 9.32 -7.75
N GLU A 560 -22.87 9.83 -6.72
CA GLU A 560 -23.85 9.06 -5.95
C GLU A 560 -25.03 8.61 -6.82
N LYS A 561 -25.46 9.46 -7.76
CA LYS A 561 -26.52 9.13 -8.72
C LYS A 561 -26.09 8.00 -9.65
N GLU A 562 -24.89 8.09 -10.23
CA GLU A 562 -24.34 7.07 -11.13
C GLU A 562 -24.13 5.72 -10.40
N GLN A 563 -23.65 5.75 -9.15
CA GLN A 563 -23.52 4.57 -8.32
C GLN A 563 -24.87 3.92 -7.99
N LYS A 564 -25.90 4.73 -7.67
CA LYS A 564 -27.25 4.22 -7.41
C LYS A 564 -27.86 3.56 -8.66
N GLU A 565 -27.67 4.17 -9.83
CA GLU A 565 -28.17 3.62 -11.09
C GLU A 565 -27.47 2.30 -11.45
N SER A 566 -26.14 2.23 -11.32
CA SER A 566 -25.39 0.99 -11.60
C SER A 566 -25.74 -0.15 -10.64
N LEU A 567 -25.83 0.13 -9.33
CA LEU A 567 -26.28 -0.85 -8.34
C LEU A 567 -27.72 -1.30 -8.60
N GLY A 568 -28.61 -0.38 -8.96
CA GLY A 568 -29.99 -0.68 -9.32
C GLY A 568 -30.08 -1.64 -10.51
N GLN A 569 -29.27 -1.42 -11.55
CA GLN A 569 -29.19 -2.32 -12.70
C GLN A 569 -28.65 -3.70 -12.32
N ALA A 570 -27.62 -3.77 -11.48
CA ALA A 570 -27.05 -5.04 -11.02
C ALA A 570 -28.04 -5.85 -10.16
N LEU A 571 -28.76 -5.19 -9.25
CA LEU A 571 -29.80 -5.81 -8.44
C LEU A 571 -30.94 -6.36 -9.31
N LYS A 572 -31.36 -5.59 -10.33
CA LYS A 572 -32.41 -6.03 -11.26
C LYS A 572 -31.99 -7.26 -12.08
N ARG A 573 -30.72 -7.34 -12.48
CA ARG A 573 -30.16 -8.55 -13.13
C ARG A 573 -30.18 -9.75 -12.20
N LEU A 574 -29.78 -9.59 -10.94
CA LEU A 574 -29.82 -10.65 -9.93
C LEU A 574 -31.25 -11.12 -9.65
N GLU A 575 -32.19 -10.19 -9.52
CA GLU A 575 -33.61 -10.51 -9.33
C GLU A 575 -34.15 -11.34 -10.50
N ASN A 576 -33.81 -10.98 -11.74
CA ASN A 576 -34.21 -11.75 -12.92
C ASN A 576 -33.60 -13.16 -12.94
N MET A 577 -32.32 -13.31 -12.59
CA MET A 577 -31.69 -14.64 -12.48
C MET A 577 -32.33 -15.49 -11.38
N LEU A 578 -32.67 -14.89 -10.24
CA LEU A 578 -33.37 -15.58 -9.16
C LEU A 578 -34.76 -16.02 -9.58
N LYS A 579 -35.52 -15.18 -10.28
CA LYS A 579 -36.82 -15.55 -10.85
C LYS A 579 -36.71 -16.74 -11.80
N GLN A 580 -35.77 -16.70 -12.74
CA GLN A 580 -35.50 -17.82 -13.66
C GLN A 580 -35.09 -19.10 -12.93
N ALA A 581 -34.28 -18.99 -11.87
CA ALA A 581 -33.87 -20.14 -11.07
C ALA A 581 -35.06 -20.73 -10.31
N LEU A 582 -35.93 -19.89 -9.73
CA LEU A 582 -37.15 -20.32 -9.03
C LEU A 582 -38.14 -20.99 -9.99
N GLU A 583 -38.28 -20.48 -11.22
CA GLU A 583 -39.11 -21.09 -12.27
C GLU A 583 -38.62 -22.49 -12.68
N ARG A 584 -37.32 -22.78 -12.54
CA ARG A 584 -36.72 -24.09 -12.83
C ARG A 584 -36.80 -25.11 -11.70
N ILE A 585 -37.16 -24.69 -10.48
CA ILE A 585 -37.23 -25.61 -9.32
C ILE A 585 -38.27 -26.72 -9.53
N PRO A 586 -39.49 -26.46 -10.04
CA PRO A 586 -40.48 -27.50 -10.29
C PRO A 586 -39.99 -28.56 -11.29
N GLU A 587 -39.35 -28.14 -12.39
CA GLU A 587 -38.77 -29.05 -13.38
C GLU A 587 -37.68 -29.95 -12.76
N LEU A 588 -36.82 -29.38 -11.91
CA LEU A 588 -35.80 -30.13 -11.17
C LEU A 588 -36.42 -31.09 -10.15
N GLN A 589 -37.51 -30.70 -9.49
CA GLN A 589 -38.24 -31.55 -8.56
C GLN A 589 -38.92 -32.72 -9.28
N GLU A 590 -39.50 -32.49 -10.46
CA GLU A 590 -40.01 -33.56 -11.32
C GLU A 590 -38.88 -34.51 -11.72
N VAL A 591 -37.76 -34.02 -12.26
CA VAL A 591 -36.63 -34.87 -12.68
C VAL A 591 -36.05 -35.69 -11.51
N VAL A 592 -35.93 -35.10 -10.32
CA VAL A 592 -35.48 -35.82 -9.12
C VAL A 592 -36.53 -36.81 -8.63
N GLY A 593 -37.82 -36.46 -8.73
CA GLY A 593 -38.94 -37.35 -8.44
C GLY A 593 -38.97 -38.56 -9.38
N ASP A 594 -38.86 -38.33 -10.68
CA ASP A 594 -38.77 -39.36 -11.72
C ASP A 594 -37.58 -40.29 -11.49
N TRP A 595 -36.42 -39.72 -11.11
CA TRP A 595 -35.25 -40.51 -10.74
C TRP A 595 -35.47 -41.34 -9.47
N TRP A 596 -36.18 -40.81 -8.47
CA TRP A 596 -36.42 -41.49 -7.19
C TRP A 596 -37.47 -42.60 -7.29
N GLU A 597 -38.56 -42.34 -8.01
CA GLU A 597 -39.64 -43.30 -8.24
C GLU A 597 -39.20 -44.41 -9.20
N GLN A 598 -38.39 -44.08 -10.21
CA GLN A 598 -37.97 -45.03 -11.25
C GLN A 598 -36.48 -44.86 -11.64
N PRO A 599 -35.55 -45.17 -10.71
CA PRO A 599 -34.10 -44.96 -10.90
C PRO A 599 -33.49 -45.77 -12.06
N GLY A 600 -34.25 -46.68 -12.66
CA GLY A 600 -33.84 -47.54 -13.77
C GLY A 600 -34.53 -47.29 -15.11
N GLN A 601 -35.50 -46.36 -15.21
CA GLN A 601 -36.18 -46.14 -16.50
C GLN A 601 -35.31 -45.44 -17.54
N ALA A 602 -34.37 -44.61 -17.09
CA ALA A 602 -33.37 -43.97 -17.94
C ALA A 602 -32.08 -44.80 -18.10
N ALA A 603 -31.97 -45.96 -17.43
CA ALA A 603 -30.84 -46.86 -17.61
C ALA A 603 -31.03 -47.66 -18.90
N LEU A 604 -30.56 -47.08 -20.01
CA LEU A 604 -30.55 -47.73 -21.32
C LEU A 604 -29.88 -49.11 -21.18
N SER A 605 -30.55 -50.16 -21.65
CA SER A 605 -30.07 -51.55 -21.49
C SER A 605 -28.70 -51.80 -22.15
N GLU A 606 -28.24 -50.89 -23.00
CA GLU A 606 -27.00 -50.93 -23.76
C GLU A 606 -25.85 -50.12 -23.13
N GLU A 607 -26.11 -49.30 -22.10
CA GLU A 607 -25.04 -48.54 -21.44
C GLU A 607 -24.27 -49.39 -20.43
N LEU A 608 -22.95 -49.51 -20.66
CA LEU A 608 -22.03 -50.28 -19.83
C LEU A 608 -21.43 -49.39 -18.74
N CYS A 609 -21.94 -49.49 -17.51
CA CYS A 609 -21.30 -48.88 -16.35
C CYS A 609 -20.22 -49.82 -15.80
N GLN A 610 -18.96 -49.38 -15.87
CA GLN A 610 -17.76 -50.17 -15.51
C GLN A 610 -17.62 -51.48 -16.31
N GLY A 611 -18.01 -51.44 -17.59
CA GLY A 611 -17.88 -52.58 -18.51
C GLY A 611 -18.91 -53.69 -18.32
N LEU A 612 -19.92 -53.50 -17.46
CA LEU A 612 -21.00 -54.46 -17.22
C LEU A 612 -22.36 -53.83 -17.52
N SER A 613 -23.25 -54.61 -18.14
CA SER A 613 -24.65 -54.21 -18.38
C SER A 613 -25.47 -54.29 -17.08
N LEU A 614 -26.60 -53.57 -17.06
CA LEU A 614 -27.52 -53.60 -15.91
C LEU A 614 -28.00 -55.02 -15.54
N SER A 615 -28.22 -55.88 -16.54
CA SER A 615 -28.53 -57.31 -16.32
C SER A 615 -27.41 -58.08 -15.63
N GLN A 616 -26.15 -57.77 -15.96
CA GLN A 616 -24.98 -58.42 -15.35
C GLN A 616 -24.76 -57.93 -13.92
N TRP A 617 -24.98 -56.64 -13.65
CA TRP A 617 -24.96 -56.09 -12.30
C TRP A 617 -26.05 -56.71 -11.42
N ARG A 618 -27.27 -56.88 -11.95
CA ARG A 618 -28.36 -57.52 -11.22
C ARG A 618 -28.05 -58.98 -10.88
N LEU A 619 -27.45 -59.73 -11.81
CA LEU A 619 -27.02 -61.11 -11.57
C LEU A 619 -25.96 -61.21 -10.46
N ARG A 620 -24.96 -60.30 -10.47
CA ARG A 620 -23.94 -60.22 -9.43
C ARG A 620 -24.54 -59.90 -8.05
N TRP A 621 -25.51 -59.01 -8.01
CA TRP A 621 -26.19 -58.64 -6.75
C TRP A 621 -26.94 -59.83 -6.15
N VAL A 622 -27.66 -60.59 -6.98
CA VAL A 622 -28.37 -61.80 -6.54
C VAL A 622 -27.40 -62.87 -6.04
N GLN A 623 -26.25 -63.05 -6.71
CA GLN A 623 -25.21 -63.97 -6.25
C GLN A 623 -24.59 -63.54 -4.92
N ALA A 624 -24.31 -62.24 -4.74
CA ALA A 624 -23.80 -61.69 -3.49
C ALA A 624 -24.82 -61.83 -2.35
N GLN A 625 -26.11 -61.60 -2.63
CA GLN A 625 -27.19 -61.80 -1.67
C GLN A 625 -27.31 -63.28 -1.26
N GLY A 626 -27.20 -64.22 -2.21
CA GLY A 626 -27.19 -65.65 -1.93
C GLY A 626 -25.98 -66.08 -1.07
N ALA A 627 -24.79 -65.54 -1.35
CA ALA A 627 -23.59 -65.79 -0.56
C ALA A 627 -23.71 -65.24 0.88
N LEU A 628 -24.30 -64.05 1.04
CA LEU A 628 -24.60 -63.47 2.35
C LEU A 628 -25.62 -64.30 3.13
N GLN A 629 -26.66 -64.83 2.46
CA GLN A 629 -27.64 -65.71 3.11
C GLN A 629 -27.05 -67.07 3.53
N GLN A 630 -26.04 -67.57 2.82
CA GLN A 630 -25.30 -68.77 3.23
C GLN A 630 -24.34 -68.52 4.38
N LEU A 631 -23.79 -67.30 4.52
CA LEU A 631 -22.96 -66.89 5.66
C LEU A 631 -23.77 -66.63 6.95
N CYS A 632 -25.08 -66.43 6.84
CA CYS A 632 -26.00 -66.24 7.97
C CYS A 632 -26.75 -67.52 8.39
N ARG A 633 -26.40 -68.68 7.83
CA ARG A 633 -26.74 -70.01 8.36
C ARG A 633 -25.50 -70.61 9.01
#